data_AF-A0A0F7GET7-F1
#
_entry.id   AF-A0A0F7GET7-F1
#
_cell.length_a   1.000
_cell.length_b   1.000
_cell.length_c   1.000
_cell.angle_alpha   90.00
_cell.angle_beta   90.00
_cell.angle_gamma   90.00
#
_symmetry.space_group_name_H-M   'P 1'
#
loop_
_entity.id
_entity.type
_entity.pdbx_description
1 polymer ?
#
loop_
_entity_poly.entity_id
_entity_poly.type
_entity_poly.pdbx_seq_one_letter_code
_entity_poly.pdbx_strand_id
1 'polypeptide(L)'
;MKFNWKRTTIAYIVLLLASIAVFAFFLNPTNVQPTEVTQDQLVTLTQNHQVQSIVIEDDRITATTTGGYPNTGDPSLELFTYKEYLTSLYDIPGLDLTGVEVNVKGNSGFDWGALLGTVIPFLFIGGLILFMFSQARGANSQAMSFGRSKAKLFSVDKPTTTFANVAGVDEAKQEVEEIVEFLKSREKFQALGARIPKGVLLIGYPGTGKTLLARAIAGEAGVPFFSISGSEFVEMFVGVGASRVRDLFEQAKRNAPCIIFIDEIDAVGRQRGAGLGGGHDEREQTLNQILVEMDGFEATTTVIVIAATNRPDVLDPALLRPGRFDRRVVLDMPDLHGRHQILMIHAKGKPLAPDVDLESLAKQTIGFSGADLSNLMNEGAILAARGGKKVVEMVDLEESIDRVIAGPERKSRKVSAHEKEITAYHEAGHALVAKMLPQADPVHKITIVARGMAGGYTKQLPAEDRYIATNSQFKAKIAISMGGRLAEEIIFNEMSTGASQDFKDATNLAKKMVTSYGMSEKLGPRTFGSKEEMVFLGKEIHEQRDYGEKTADLIDNEVEAIIQTGYQTAKTILTENRDRLRYIAEKLIAEETLEGEKLEKLFTEPIPPPGTGTAATEAKKPETQLEEKTQVVKTKKKVSHKPPEPGTAMPNIAPA
;
A
#
# COMPACT_ATOMS: atom_id res chain seq x y z
N MET A 1 -15.27 -16.88 25.80
CA MET A 1 -14.41 -17.80 25.02
C MET A 1 -14.53 -17.46 23.54
N LYS A 2 -13.42 -17.32 22.79
CA LYS A 2 -13.48 -17.12 21.33
C LYS A 2 -13.66 -18.48 20.63
N PHE A 3 -14.83 -18.70 20.03
CA PHE A 3 -15.13 -19.93 19.28
C PHE A 3 -14.28 -19.97 18.01
N ASN A 4 -13.30 -20.87 17.96
CA ASN A 4 -12.23 -20.83 16.96
C ASN A 4 -12.53 -21.81 15.81
N TRP A 5 -13.41 -21.38 14.89
CA TRP A 5 -14.04 -22.21 13.84
C TRP A 5 -13.07 -23.19 13.16
N LYS A 6 -11.87 -22.73 12.79
CA LYS A 6 -10.84 -23.55 12.12
C LYS A 6 -10.43 -24.78 12.93
N ARG A 7 -10.36 -24.69 14.26
CA ARG A 7 -10.04 -25.85 15.12
C ARG A 7 -11.19 -26.85 15.19
N THR A 8 -12.43 -26.37 15.22
CA THR A 8 -13.61 -27.25 15.24
C THR A 8 -13.84 -27.96 13.90
N THR A 9 -13.67 -27.30 12.74
CA THR A 9 -13.76 -28.00 11.44
C THR A 9 -12.64 -29.01 11.23
N ILE A 10 -11.40 -28.68 11.60
CA ILE A 10 -10.29 -29.64 11.53
C ILE A 10 -10.56 -30.86 12.43
N ALA A 11 -11.05 -30.65 13.66
CA ALA A 11 -11.41 -31.74 14.55
C ALA A 11 -12.47 -32.67 13.94
N TYR A 12 -13.53 -32.12 13.34
CA TYR A 12 -14.57 -32.95 12.69
C TYR A 12 -14.06 -33.70 11.46
N ILE A 13 -13.17 -33.11 10.65
CA ILE A 13 -12.56 -33.80 9.50
C ILE A 13 -11.68 -34.97 9.96
N VAL A 14 -10.86 -34.77 11.00
CA VAL A 14 -10.02 -35.84 11.58
C VAL A 14 -10.88 -36.97 12.15
N LEU A 15 -11.98 -36.64 12.83
CA LEU A 15 -12.89 -37.62 13.42
C LEU A 15 -13.61 -38.44 12.34
N LEU A 16 -14.04 -37.80 11.24
CA LEU A 16 -14.61 -38.48 10.07
C LEU A 16 -13.60 -39.45 9.43
N LEU A 17 -12.37 -39.00 9.16
CA LEU A 17 -11.32 -39.83 8.58
C LEU A 17 -10.95 -41.02 9.47
N ALA A 18 -10.91 -40.83 10.80
CA ALA A 18 -10.69 -41.92 11.75
C ALA A 18 -11.81 -42.97 11.68
N SER A 19 -13.09 -42.55 11.60
CA SER A 19 -14.21 -43.48 11.46
C SER A 19 -14.19 -44.26 10.12
N ILE A 20 -13.74 -43.64 9.03
CA ILE A 20 -13.58 -44.30 7.72
C ILE A 20 -12.43 -45.33 7.78
N ALA A 21 -11.31 -45.00 8.43
CA ALA A 21 -10.18 -45.91 8.58
C ALA A 21 -10.53 -47.17 9.41
N VAL A 22 -11.29 -46.98 10.50
CA VAL A 22 -11.81 -48.11 11.29
C VAL A 22 -12.78 -48.97 10.46
N PHE A 23 -13.68 -48.34 9.69
CA PHE A 23 -14.61 -49.07 8.83
C PHE A 23 -13.89 -49.90 7.74
N ALA A 24 -12.84 -49.35 7.12
CA ALA A 24 -12.03 -50.05 6.13
C ALA A 24 -11.29 -51.27 6.72
N PHE A 25 -10.90 -51.23 7.99
CA PHE A 25 -10.25 -52.37 8.67
C PHE A 25 -11.20 -53.56 8.86
N PHE A 26 -12.49 -53.31 9.13
CA PHE A 26 -13.50 -54.37 9.30
C PHE A 26 -13.97 -55.02 7.99
N LEU A 27 -13.62 -54.47 6.82
CA LEU A 27 -14.08 -54.96 5.51
C LEU A 27 -13.19 -56.03 4.85
N ASN A 28 -12.05 -56.40 5.44
CA ASN A 28 -11.08 -57.35 4.83
C ASN A 28 -10.90 -58.65 5.65
N PRO A 29 -11.82 -59.62 5.57
CA PRO A 29 -11.56 -60.99 5.99
C PRO A 29 -10.73 -61.73 4.91
N THR A 30 -9.50 -62.11 5.23
CA THR A 30 -8.62 -62.89 4.34
C THR A 30 -9.01 -64.37 4.33
N ASN A 31 -9.91 -64.77 3.44
CA ASN A 31 -10.23 -66.18 3.16
C ASN A 31 -9.58 -66.63 1.85
N VAL A 32 -8.79 -67.72 1.92
CA VAL A 32 -8.28 -68.42 0.73
C VAL A 32 -9.43 -69.22 0.12
N GLN A 33 -9.67 -69.07 -1.18
CA GLN A 33 -10.76 -69.80 -1.86
C GLN A 33 -10.33 -71.24 -2.16
N PRO A 34 -11.19 -72.25 -1.94
CA PRO A 34 -10.94 -73.63 -2.37
C PRO A 34 -10.90 -73.75 -3.90
N THR A 35 -10.25 -74.80 -4.43
CA THR A 35 -10.06 -74.99 -5.88
C THR A 35 -11.17 -75.86 -6.49
N GLU A 36 -11.69 -75.46 -7.65
CA GLU A 36 -12.78 -76.16 -8.34
C GLU A 36 -12.28 -77.32 -9.21
N VAL A 37 -12.93 -78.49 -9.12
CA VAL A 37 -12.60 -79.71 -9.88
C VAL A 37 -13.84 -80.30 -10.55
N THR A 38 -13.67 -81.06 -11.62
CA THR A 38 -14.79 -81.74 -12.30
C THR A 38 -15.24 -82.99 -11.53
N GLN A 39 -16.49 -83.42 -11.73
CA GLN A 39 -17.00 -84.64 -11.09
C GLN A 39 -16.16 -85.88 -11.43
N ASP A 40 -15.74 -86.05 -12.69
CA ASP A 40 -14.87 -87.16 -13.12
C ASP A 40 -13.52 -87.18 -12.39
N GLN A 41 -12.95 -85.99 -12.10
CA GLN A 41 -11.73 -85.87 -11.31
C GLN A 41 -11.97 -86.28 -9.86
N LEU A 42 -13.10 -85.86 -9.27
CA LEU A 42 -13.47 -86.28 -7.92
C LEU A 42 -13.72 -87.80 -7.84
N VAL A 43 -14.38 -88.41 -8.83
CA VAL A 43 -14.54 -89.87 -8.95
C VAL A 43 -13.18 -90.57 -9.01
N THR A 44 -12.25 -90.06 -9.81
CA THR A 44 -10.89 -90.63 -9.94
C THR A 44 -10.10 -90.55 -8.63
N LEU A 45 -10.13 -89.41 -7.92
CA LEU A 45 -9.49 -89.24 -6.62
C LEU A 45 -10.09 -90.18 -5.56
N THR A 46 -11.40 -90.38 -5.61
CA THR A 46 -12.16 -91.25 -4.70
C THR A 46 -11.78 -92.72 -4.91
N GLN A 47 -11.76 -93.20 -6.16
CA GLN A 47 -11.27 -94.55 -6.50
C GLN A 47 -9.81 -94.78 -6.07
N ASN A 48 -8.96 -93.77 -6.20
CA ASN A 48 -7.55 -93.83 -5.76
C ASN A 48 -7.36 -93.72 -4.23
N HIS A 49 -8.45 -93.65 -3.44
CA HIS A 49 -8.42 -93.50 -1.97
C HIS A 49 -7.69 -92.24 -1.49
N GLN A 50 -7.74 -91.14 -2.27
CA GLN A 50 -7.05 -89.87 -1.96
C GLN A 50 -7.94 -88.81 -1.29
N VAL A 51 -9.22 -89.13 -1.07
CA VAL A 51 -10.20 -88.27 -0.40
C VAL A 51 -10.37 -88.73 1.05
N GLN A 52 -10.27 -87.81 2.01
CA GLN A 52 -10.44 -88.09 3.44
C GLN A 52 -11.90 -87.95 3.88
N SER A 53 -12.54 -86.84 3.49
CA SER A 53 -13.90 -86.49 3.89
C SER A 53 -14.59 -85.69 2.80
N ILE A 54 -15.89 -85.90 2.66
CA ILE A 54 -16.76 -85.16 1.74
C ILE A 54 -17.83 -84.45 2.53
N VAL A 55 -17.87 -83.12 2.44
CA VAL A 55 -18.92 -82.28 3.01
C VAL A 55 -19.86 -81.85 1.89
N ILE A 56 -21.16 -82.11 2.06
CA ILE A 56 -22.20 -81.65 1.13
C ILE A 56 -22.93 -80.47 1.78
N GLU A 57 -22.90 -79.33 1.10
CA GLU A 57 -23.66 -78.12 1.40
C GLU A 57 -24.55 -77.81 0.18
N ASP A 58 -25.83 -78.13 0.28
CA ASP A 58 -26.83 -78.08 -0.81
C ASP A 58 -26.38 -78.84 -2.08
N ASP A 59 -26.10 -78.14 -3.18
CA ASP A 59 -25.58 -78.73 -4.44
C ASP A 59 -24.04 -78.72 -4.55
N ARG A 60 -23.34 -78.15 -3.57
CA ARG A 60 -21.88 -78.08 -3.55
C ARG A 60 -21.31 -79.24 -2.74
N ILE A 61 -20.42 -80.00 -3.36
CA ILE A 61 -19.66 -81.08 -2.75
C ILE A 61 -18.25 -80.55 -2.52
N THR A 62 -17.82 -80.43 -1.27
CA THR A 62 -16.45 -80.06 -0.89
C THR A 62 -15.73 -81.30 -0.39
N ALA A 63 -14.60 -81.65 -1.02
CA ALA A 63 -13.81 -82.82 -0.70
C ALA A 63 -12.45 -82.42 -0.13
N THR A 64 -12.11 -82.93 1.05
CA THR A 64 -10.80 -82.75 1.67
C THR A 64 -9.89 -83.90 1.28
N THR A 65 -8.70 -83.61 0.75
CA THR A 65 -7.74 -84.63 0.27
C THR A 65 -6.63 -84.88 1.29
N THR A 66 -6.10 -86.10 1.33
CA THR A 66 -5.03 -86.49 2.28
C THR A 66 -3.63 -85.97 1.92
N GLY A 67 -3.47 -85.28 0.78
CA GLY A 67 -2.15 -84.81 0.30
C GLY A 67 -2.16 -83.64 -0.68
N GLY A 68 -3.27 -82.91 -0.81
CA GLY A 68 -3.46 -81.88 -1.85
C GLY A 68 -3.75 -82.49 -3.24
N TYR A 69 -4.07 -81.64 -4.22
CA TYR A 69 -4.44 -82.13 -5.55
C TYR A 69 -3.21 -82.57 -6.38
N PRO A 70 -3.14 -83.81 -6.88
CA PRO A 70 -1.97 -84.30 -7.61
C PRO A 70 -1.66 -83.48 -8.87
N ASN A 71 -0.37 -83.24 -9.13
CA ASN A 71 0.19 -82.66 -10.37
C ASN A 71 -0.18 -81.21 -10.74
N THR A 72 -0.71 -80.39 -9.83
CA THR A 72 -0.95 -78.94 -10.09
C THR A 72 -0.12 -77.99 -9.23
N GLY A 73 0.53 -78.47 -8.16
CA GLY A 73 1.34 -77.63 -7.27
C GLY A 73 0.53 -76.71 -6.35
N ASP A 74 -0.80 -76.87 -6.34
CA ASP A 74 -1.71 -76.15 -5.44
C ASP A 74 -1.77 -76.87 -4.08
N PRO A 75 -1.40 -76.22 -2.95
CA PRO A 75 -1.50 -76.79 -1.62
C PRO A 75 -2.93 -76.78 -1.04
N SER A 76 -3.96 -76.42 -1.83
CA SER A 76 -5.36 -76.51 -1.41
C SER A 76 -5.72 -77.95 -1.00
N LEU A 77 -5.90 -78.15 0.30
CA LEU A 77 -6.38 -79.42 0.87
C LEU A 77 -7.87 -79.63 0.59
N GLU A 78 -8.61 -78.55 0.34
CA GLU A 78 -10.04 -78.54 0.03
C GLU A 78 -10.29 -78.26 -1.44
N LEU A 79 -10.97 -79.20 -2.08
CA LEU A 79 -11.47 -79.12 -3.44
C LEU A 79 -13.00 -79.01 -3.42
N PHE A 80 -13.60 -78.42 -4.44
CA PHE A 80 -15.06 -78.47 -4.57
C PHE A 80 -15.53 -78.76 -5.99
N THR A 81 -16.73 -79.34 -6.08
CA THR A 81 -17.47 -79.53 -7.33
C THR A 81 -18.96 -79.34 -7.07
N TYR A 82 -19.76 -79.24 -8.13
CA TYR A 82 -21.22 -79.17 -8.04
C TYR A 82 -21.84 -80.44 -8.58
N LYS A 83 -22.88 -80.94 -7.91
CA LYS A 83 -23.74 -82.03 -8.43
C LYS A 83 -24.95 -81.48 -9.18
N GLU A 84 -25.59 -82.32 -9.99
CA GLU A 84 -26.89 -81.97 -10.57
C GLU A 84 -27.96 -81.86 -9.48
N TYR A 85 -28.88 -80.93 -9.69
CA TYR A 85 -29.96 -80.61 -8.75
C TYR A 85 -30.85 -81.83 -8.50
N LEU A 86 -31.11 -82.12 -7.21
CA LEU A 86 -31.84 -83.29 -6.70
C LEU A 86 -31.15 -84.67 -6.84
N THR A 87 -29.95 -84.77 -7.39
CA THR A 87 -29.19 -86.03 -7.43
C THR A 87 -28.53 -86.33 -6.07
N SER A 88 -28.51 -87.59 -5.63
CA SER A 88 -27.77 -87.99 -4.41
C SER A 88 -26.28 -88.22 -4.72
N LEU A 89 -25.39 -88.07 -3.73
CA LEU A 89 -23.96 -88.40 -3.91
C LEU A 89 -23.77 -89.87 -4.35
N TYR A 90 -24.64 -90.75 -3.85
CA TYR A 90 -24.63 -92.19 -4.15
C TYR A 90 -25.11 -92.55 -5.56
N ASP A 91 -25.72 -91.61 -6.30
CA ASP A 91 -26.23 -91.85 -7.66
C ASP A 91 -25.18 -91.52 -8.74
N ILE A 92 -24.01 -90.98 -8.36
CA ILE A 92 -22.91 -90.63 -9.27
C ILE A 92 -22.21 -91.93 -9.74
N PRO A 93 -22.21 -92.27 -11.04
CA PRO A 93 -21.65 -93.52 -11.51
C PRO A 93 -20.15 -93.66 -11.22
N GLY A 94 -19.75 -94.76 -10.57
CA GLY A 94 -18.36 -95.11 -10.33
C GLY A 94 -17.70 -94.50 -9.09
N LEU A 95 -18.45 -93.78 -8.25
CA LEU A 95 -17.94 -93.19 -7.01
C LEU A 95 -17.76 -94.25 -5.89
N ASP A 96 -16.52 -94.52 -5.49
CA ASP A 96 -16.20 -95.52 -4.45
C ASP A 96 -16.07 -94.88 -3.05
N LEU A 97 -17.19 -94.81 -2.32
CA LEU A 97 -17.23 -94.19 -0.99
C LEU A 97 -16.68 -95.08 0.14
N THR A 98 -15.96 -96.18 -0.16
CA THR A 98 -15.42 -97.05 0.88
C THR A 98 -14.30 -96.37 1.67
N GLY A 99 -14.58 -96.06 2.95
CA GLY A 99 -13.61 -95.45 3.88
C GLY A 99 -13.61 -93.92 3.95
N VAL A 100 -14.51 -93.23 3.23
CA VAL A 100 -14.62 -91.76 3.23
C VAL A 100 -15.74 -91.30 4.18
N GLU A 101 -15.47 -90.36 5.07
CA GLU A 101 -16.53 -89.75 5.91
C GLU A 101 -17.35 -88.73 5.10
N VAL A 102 -18.65 -89.01 4.93
CA VAL A 102 -19.60 -88.10 4.25
C VAL A 102 -20.45 -87.36 5.28
N ASN A 103 -20.38 -86.03 5.30
CA ASN A 103 -21.11 -85.17 6.22
C ASN A 103 -22.02 -84.19 5.46
N VAL A 104 -23.33 -84.27 5.68
CA VAL A 104 -24.32 -83.40 5.02
C VAL A 104 -24.71 -82.29 5.98
N LYS A 105 -24.33 -81.05 5.68
CA LYS A 105 -24.71 -79.88 6.48
C LYS A 105 -25.99 -79.27 5.93
N GLY A 106 -27.09 -79.41 6.67
CA GLY A 106 -28.33 -78.72 6.37
C GLY A 106 -28.22 -77.22 6.65
N ASN A 107 -28.33 -76.40 5.61
CA ASN A 107 -28.18 -74.95 5.67
C ASN A 107 -29.35 -74.28 6.44
N SER A 108 -29.23 -74.16 7.77
CA SER A 108 -30.33 -73.69 8.63
C SER A 108 -29.85 -72.94 9.88
N GLY A 109 -29.42 -71.69 9.70
CA GLY A 109 -29.12 -70.77 10.81
C GLY A 109 -28.86 -69.35 10.33
N PHE A 110 -29.64 -68.37 10.81
CA PHE A 110 -29.43 -66.97 10.50
C PHE A 110 -28.30 -66.39 11.37
N ASP A 111 -27.19 -65.99 10.76
CA ASP A 111 -26.01 -65.48 11.49
C ASP A 111 -26.22 -64.05 12.01
N TRP A 112 -26.72 -63.97 13.24
CA TRP A 112 -26.85 -62.72 13.99
C TRP A 112 -25.50 -62.02 14.26
N GLY A 113 -24.38 -62.74 14.28
CA GLY A 113 -23.05 -62.17 14.46
C GLY A 113 -22.64 -61.33 13.27
N ALA A 114 -22.77 -61.88 12.06
CA ALA A 114 -22.50 -61.16 10.81
C ALA A 114 -23.40 -59.92 10.64
N LEU A 115 -24.69 -60.02 10.99
CA LEU A 115 -25.62 -58.89 10.87
C LEU A 115 -25.29 -57.77 11.86
N LEU A 116 -25.02 -58.09 13.13
CA LEU A 116 -24.65 -57.08 14.13
C LEU A 116 -23.30 -56.42 13.81
N GLY A 117 -22.31 -57.21 13.38
CA GLY A 117 -21.01 -56.70 12.94
C GLY A 117 -21.11 -55.73 11.76
N THR A 118 -22.05 -55.96 10.84
CA THR A 118 -22.29 -55.09 9.69
C THR A 118 -23.11 -53.84 10.04
N VAL A 119 -24.19 -53.97 10.82
CA VAL A 119 -25.16 -52.89 11.05
C VAL A 119 -24.70 -51.85 12.09
N ILE A 120 -23.94 -52.27 13.12
CA ILE A 120 -23.49 -51.34 14.18
C ILE A 120 -22.62 -50.19 13.64
N PRO A 121 -21.63 -50.40 12.75
CA PRO A 121 -20.87 -49.32 12.13
C PRO A 121 -21.74 -48.31 11.34
N PHE A 122 -22.72 -48.78 10.57
CA PHE A 122 -23.63 -47.89 9.82
C PHE A 122 -24.50 -47.05 10.75
N LEU A 123 -25.02 -47.62 11.85
CA LEU A 123 -25.79 -46.87 12.84
C LEU A 123 -24.93 -45.82 13.57
N PHE A 124 -23.67 -46.15 13.88
CA PHE A 124 -22.75 -45.20 14.50
C PHE A 124 -22.44 -44.00 13.58
N ILE A 125 -22.11 -44.26 12.31
CA ILE A 125 -21.86 -43.21 11.31
C ILE A 125 -23.12 -42.38 11.05
N GLY A 126 -24.30 -43.02 10.91
CA GLY A 126 -25.58 -42.34 10.73
C GLY A 126 -25.93 -41.42 11.92
N GLY A 127 -25.74 -41.89 13.15
CA GLY A 127 -25.94 -41.09 14.36
C GLY A 127 -24.98 -39.90 14.46
N LEU A 128 -23.72 -40.09 14.07
CA LEU A 128 -22.71 -39.02 14.05
C LEU A 128 -23.05 -37.94 13.01
N ILE A 129 -23.51 -38.33 11.82
CA ILE A 129 -23.99 -37.41 10.78
C ILE A 129 -25.21 -36.62 11.26
N LEU A 130 -26.21 -37.27 11.88
CA LEU A 130 -27.38 -36.58 12.44
C LEU A 130 -26.99 -35.60 13.57
N PHE A 131 -26.04 -35.97 14.43
CA PHE A 131 -25.50 -35.08 15.45
C PHE A 131 -24.82 -33.84 14.84
N MET A 132 -23.98 -34.02 13.80
CA MET A 132 -23.37 -32.89 13.07
C MET A 132 -24.42 -31.98 12.41
N PHE A 133 -25.44 -32.53 11.77
CA PHE A 133 -26.54 -31.73 11.21
C PHE A 133 -27.35 -30.98 12.28
N SER A 134 -27.53 -31.56 13.46
CA SER A 134 -28.21 -30.88 14.58
C SER A 134 -27.42 -29.64 15.04
N GLN A 135 -26.10 -29.71 15.07
CA GLN A 135 -25.23 -28.59 15.45
C GLN A 135 -25.07 -27.56 14.32
N ALA A 136 -25.09 -27.99 13.06
CA ALA A 136 -25.02 -27.11 11.88
C ALA A 136 -26.24 -26.18 11.73
N ARG A 137 -27.42 -26.54 12.27
CA ARG A 137 -28.60 -25.65 12.28
C ARG A 137 -28.35 -24.34 13.04
N GLY A 138 -27.42 -24.31 14.00
CA GLY A 138 -27.00 -23.07 14.67
C GLY A 138 -26.09 -22.17 13.82
N ALA A 139 -25.43 -22.72 12.79
CA ALA A 139 -24.55 -21.96 11.90
C ALA A 139 -25.29 -21.40 10.65
N ASN A 140 -26.41 -22.00 10.26
CA ASN A 140 -27.10 -21.64 9.02
C ASN A 140 -27.75 -20.25 9.03
N SER A 141 -27.95 -19.63 10.20
CA SER A 141 -28.39 -18.22 10.29
C SER A 141 -27.30 -17.22 9.87
N GLN A 142 -26.03 -17.64 9.80
CA GLN A 142 -24.93 -16.78 9.35
C GLN A 142 -24.78 -16.74 7.83
N ALA A 143 -25.11 -17.81 7.10
CA ALA A 143 -25.02 -17.86 5.64
C ALA A 143 -26.02 -16.89 4.98
N MET A 144 -27.26 -16.83 5.48
CA MET A 144 -28.26 -15.81 5.08
C MET A 144 -27.88 -14.37 5.49
N SER A 145 -26.88 -14.18 6.35
CA SER A 145 -26.37 -12.86 6.76
C SER A 145 -25.22 -12.33 5.90
N PHE A 146 -24.88 -12.99 4.78
CA PHE A 146 -23.89 -12.48 3.81
C PHE A 146 -24.50 -11.48 2.82
N GLY A 147 -25.79 -11.60 2.48
CA GLY A 147 -26.50 -10.74 1.52
C GLY A 147 -27.14 -9.48 2.13
N ARG A 148 -27.27 -9.41 3.46
CA ARG A 148 -27.49 -8.16 4.18
C ARG A 148 -26.15 -7.75 4.75
N SER A 149 -25.68 -6.54 4.44
CA SER A 149 -24.47 -6.05 5.09
C SER A 149 -24.67 -6.14 6.61
N LYS A 150 -23.75 -6.82 7.31
CA LYS A 150 -23.60 -6.58 8.75
C LYS A 150 -23.01 -5.18 8.84
N ALA A 151 -23.89 -4.19 8.85
CA ALA A 151 -23.52 -2.80 8.83
C ALA A 151 -22.45 -2.57 9.90
N LYS A 152 -21.22 -2.26 9.47
CA LYS A 152 -20.52 -1.15 10.11
C LYS A 152 -21.57 -0.05 10.12
N LEU A 153 -22.04 0.34 11.31
CA LEU A 153 -22.80 1.56 11.46
C LEU A 153 -21.96 2.65 10.78
N PHE A 154 -22.43 3.19 9.65
CA PHE A 154 -21.74 4.29 9.00
C PHE A 154 -21.59 5.37 10.07
N SER A 155 -20.38 5.89 10.27
CA SER A 155 -20.10 6.80 11.38
C SER A 155 -20.86 8.09 11.17
N VAL A 156 -22.04 8.19 11.83
CA VAL A 156 -22.87 9.38 11.86
C VAL A 156 -22.21 10.38 12.81
N ASP A 157 -21.20 11.07 12.29
CA ASP A 157 -20.53 12.13 13.03
C ASP A 157 -21.42 13.37 13.04
N LYS A 158 -21.49 14.07 14.17
CA LYS A 158 -21.82 15.50 14.20
C LYS A 158 -20.51 16.26 14.35
N PRO A 159 -19.86 16.70 13.24
CA PRO A 159 -18.55 17.32 13.32
C PRO A 159 -18.62 18.66 14.05
N THR A 160 -17.68 18.87 14.97
CA THR A 160 -17.47 20.17 15.64
C THR A 160 -16.61 21.13 14.82
N THR A 161 -16.06 20.67 13.71
CA THR A 161 -15.27 21.48 12.78
C THR A 161 -16.20 22.42 12.01
N THR A 162 -15.94 23.73 12.09
CA THR A 162 -16.60 24.78 11.29
C THR A 162 -15.59 25.45 10.35
N PHE A 163 -16.05 26.38 9.50
CA PHE A 163 -15.18 27.15 8.59
C PHE A 163 -14.05 27.92 9.29
N ALA A 164 -14.18 28.23 10.59
CA ALA A 164 -13.11 28.86 11.38
C ALA A 164 -11.84 27.97 11.54
N ASN A 165 -11.93 26.69 11.18
CA ASN A 165 -10.80 25.75 11.17
C ASN A 165 -10.28 25.46 9.76
N VAL A 166 -10.76 26.19 8.73
CA VAL A 166 -10.38 26.00 7.32
C VAL A 166 -9.90 27.34 6.75
N ALA A 167 -8.66 27.37 6.28
CA ALA A 167 -7.96 28.55 5.80
C ALA A 167 -7.28 28.29 4.45
N GLY A 168 -6.95 29.37 3.72
CA GLY A 168 -6.26 29.29 2.42
C GLY A 168 -7.07 28.70 1.27
N VAL A 169 -8.39 28.68 1.39
CA VAL A 169 -9.37 28.23 0.38
C VAL A 169 -10.64 29.08 0.49
N ASP A 170 -10.48 30.40 0.42
CA ASP A 170 -11.54 31.36 0.74
C ASP A 170 -12.62 31.41 -0.34
N GLU A 171 -12.23 31.29 -1.61
CA GLU A 171 -13.11 31.15 -2.78
C GLU A 171 -13.96 29.88 -2.67
N ALA A 172 -13.32 28.75 -2.36
CA ALA A 172 -14.01 27.47 -2.18
C ALA A 172 -15.00 27.50 -1.01
N LYS A 173 -14.69 28.22 0.08
CA LYS A 173 -15.63 28.46 1.20
C LYS A 173 -16.83 29.28 0.75
N GLN A 174 -16.63 30.32 -0.07
CA GLN A 174 -17.72 31.14 -0.60
C GLN A 174 -18.64 30.33 -1.54
N GLU A 175 -18.09 29.48 -2.42
CA GLU A 175 -18.91 28.61 -3.28
C GLU A 175 -19.78 27.61 -2.50
N VAL A 176 -19.30 27.13 -1.34
CA VAL A 176 -20.06 26.19 -0.49
C VAL A 176 -20.93 26.87 0.57
N GLU A 177 -20.86 28.19 0.72
CA GLU A 177 -21.70 28.94 1.67
C GLU A 177 -23.19 28.86 1.29
N GLU A 178 -23.51 28.88 0.00
CA GLU A 178 -24.88 28.62 -0.52
C GLU A 178 -25.45 27.28 -0.02
N ILE A 179 -24.61 26.25 0.05
CA ILE A 179 -24.98 24.88 0.47
C ILE A 179 -25.29 24.88 1.97
N VAL A 180 -24.48 25.57 2.76
CA VAL A 180 -24.69 25.75 4.20
C VAL A 180 -25.98 26.52 4.47
N GLU A 181 -26.22 27.64 3.77
CA GLU A 181 -27.45 28.42 3.94
C GLU A 181 -28.68 27.59 3.58
N PHE A 182 -28.62 26.80 2.50
CA PHE A 182 -29.70 25.90 2.13
C PHE A 182 -30.00 24.85 3.21
N LEU A 183 -28.97 24.19 3.77
CA LEU A 183 -29.15 23.20 4.85
C LEU A 183 -29.72 23.84 6.13
N LYS A 184 -29.38 25.11 6.41
CA LYS A 184 -29.94 25.90 7.53
C LYS A 184 -31.34 26.45 7.26
N SER A 185 -31.72 26.75 6.02
CA SER A 185 -32.90 27.58 5.70
C SER A 185 -33.61 27.17 4.39
N ARG A 186 -33.80 25.86 4.21
CA ARG A 186 -34.48 25.21 3.07
C ARG A 186 -35.72 25.95 2.53
N GLU A 187 -36.62 26.37 3.41
CA GLU A 187 -37.92 26.97 3.05
C GLU A 187 -37.77 28.24 2.21
N LYS A 188 -36.75 29.07 2.51
CA LYS A 188 -36.40 30.30 1.77
C LYS A 188 -36.12 30.01 0.29
N PHE A 189 -35.40 28.93 0.01
CA PHE A 189 -35.04 28.53 -1.36
C PHE A 189 -36.21 27.88 -2.09
N GLN A 190 -37.02 27.08 -1.40
CA GLN A 190 -38.20 26.44 -2.00
C GLN A 190 -39.30 27.46 -2.35
N ALA A 191 -39.50 28.49 -1.54
CA ALA A 191 -40.45 29.58 -1.84
C ALA A 191 -40.11 30.33 -3.14
N LEU A 192 -38.82 30.38 -3.51
CA LEU A 192 -38.33 31.00 -4.75
C LEU A 192 -38.24 30.01 -5.93
N GLY A 193 -38.60 28.74 -5.74
CA GLY A 193 -38.52 27.70 -6.77
C GLY A 193 -37.08 27.31 -7.17
N ALA A 194 -36.08 27.67 -6.36
CA ALA A 194 -34.68 27.37 -6.64
C ALA A 194 -34.43 25.85 -6.60
N ARG A 195 -33.75 25.34 -7.64
CA ARG A 195 -33.28 23.95 -7.67
C ARG A 195 -31.92 23.86 -7.02
N ILE A 196 -31.79 22.95 -6.05
CA ILE A 196 -30.57 22.77 -5.25
C ILE A 196 -29.64 21.78 -5.96
N PRO A 197 -28.32 22.01 -5.95
CA PRO A 197 -27.36 21.01 -6.41
C PRO A 197 -27.48 19.71 -5.61
N LYS A 198 -27.72 18.60 -6.30
CA LYS A 198 -27.82 17.27 -5.67
C LYS A 198 -26.46 16.76 -5.20
N GLY A 199 -25.38 17.20 -5.86
CA GLY A 199 -24.04 16.75 -5.56
C GLY A 199 -22.96 17.75 -5.90
N VAL A 200 -21.91 17.74 -5.08
CA VAL A 200 -20.80 18.69 -5.15
C VAL A 200 -19.49 17.94 -5.22
N LEU A 201 -18.71 18.18 -6.27
CA LEU A 201 -17.41 17.56 -6.45
C LEU A 201 -16.30 18.53 -6.02
N LEU A 202 -15.62 18.19 -4.92
CA LEU A 202 -14.41 18.86 -4.46
C LEU A 202 -13.21 18.31 -5.25
N ILE A 203 -12.53 19.19 -5.98
CA ILE A 203 -11.38 18.88 -6.84
C ILE A 203 -10.17 19.61 -6.26
N GLY A 204 -8.98 19.01 -6.18
CA GLY A 204 -7.80 19.73 -5.69
C GLY A 204 -6.68 18.81 -5.26
N TYR A 205 -5.49 19.36 -4.98
CA TYR A 205 -4.29 18.58 -4.68
C TYR A 205 -4.45 17.69 -3.42
N PRO A 206 -3.72 16.56 -3.28
CA PRO A 206 -3.70 15.84 -2.01
C PRO A 206 -3.27 16.81 -0.91
N GLY A 207 -3.92 16.74 0.26
CA GLY A 207 -3.59 17.62 1.38
C GLY A 207 -4.17 19.04 1.35
N THR A 208 -4.90 19.47 0.31
CA THR A 208 -5.60 20.79 0.29
C THR A 208 -6.84 20.88 1.19
N GLY A 209 -7.11 19.86 2.00
CA GLY A 209 -8.19 19.91 3.00
C GLY A 209 -9.59 19.58 2.49
N LYS A 210 -9.76 18.93 1.32
CA LYS A 210 -11.08 18.50 0.78
C LYS A 210 -11.99 17.84 1.83
N THR A 211 -11.49 16.82 2.53
CA THR A 211 -12.19 16.09 3.60
C THR A 211 -12.47 16.98 4.83
N LEU A 212 -11.61 17.95 5.10
CA LEU A 212 -11.77 18.93 6.19
C LEU A 212 -12.86 19.95 5.86
N LEU A 213 -12.88 20.47 4.62
CA LEU A 213 -13.93 21.37 4.12
C LEU A 213 -15.30 20.68 4.12
N ALA A 214 -15.39 19.43 3.65
CA ALA A 214 -16.63 18.66 3.70
C ALA A 214 -17.18 18.48 5.13
N ARG A 215 -16.29 18.20 6.11
CA ARG A 215 -16.65 18.16 7.53
C ARG A 215 -17.04 19.55 8.07
N ALA A 216 -16.39 20.60 7.61
CA ALA A 216 -16.69 21.98 7.99
C ALA A 216 -18.05 22.47 7.49
N ILE A 217 -18.46 22.11 6.27
CA ILE A 217 -19.81 22.39 5.73
C ILE A 217 -20.88 21.74 6.62
N ALA A 218 -20.68 20.48 7.01
CA ALA A 218 -21.63 19.76 7.87
C ALA A 218 -21.70 20.34 9.28
N GLY A 219 -20.56 20.70 9.88
CA GLY A 219 -20.50 21.28 11.22
C GLY A 219 -21.05 22.69 11.27
N GLU A 220 -20.79 23.49 10.24
CA GLU A 220 -21.36 24.83 10.08
C GLU A 220 -22.89 24.77 9.89
N ALA A 221 -23.40 23.82 9.10
CA ALA A 221 -24.83 23.58 8.93
C ALA A 221 -25.50 22.87 10.12
N GLY A 222 -24.74 22.29 11.05
CA GLY A 222 -25.24 21.54 12.21
C GLY A 222 -25.89 20.18 11.89
N VAL A 223 -25.62 19.62 10.70
CA VAL A 223 -26.26 18.39 10.18
C VAL A 223 -25.41 17.14 10.38
N PRO A 224 -25.99 15.92 10.39
CA PRO A 224 -25.23 14.68 10.40
C PRO A 224 -24.34 14.52 9.17
N PHE A 225 -23.14 13.98 9.37
CA PHE A 225 -22.13 13.73 8.34
C PHE A 225 -21.86 12.23 8.21
N PHE A 226 -22.14 11.66 7.05
CA PHE A 226 -21.82 10.28 6.71
C PHE A 226 -20.53 10.25 5.87
N SER A 227 -19.45 9.65 6.38
CA SER A 227 -18.16 9.60 5.69
C SER A 227 -17.86 8.18 5.18
N ILE A 228 -17.43 8.07 3.91
CA ILE A 228 -16.94 6.81 3.31
C ILE A 228 -15.83 7.10 2.28
N SER A 229 -14.83 6.23 2.14
CA SER A 229 -13.91 6.26 0.99
C SER A 229 -14.51 5.43 -0.15
N GLY A 230 -14.37 5.91 -1.39
CA GLY A 230 -14.78 5.22 -2.60
C GLY A 230 -14.14 3.84 -2.73
N SER A 231 -12.95 3.64 -2.14
CA SER A 231 -12.30 2.33 -2.04
C SER A 231 -13.09 1.30 -1.22
N GLU A 232 -13.89 1.71 -0.22
CA GLU A 232 -14.72 0.78 0.58
C GLU A 232 -15.90 0.18 -0.21
N PHE A 233 -16.19 0.72 -1.40
CA PHE A 233 -17.19 0.15 -2.30
C PHE A 233 -16.61 -0.84 -3.31
N VAL A 234 -15.28 -0.93 -3.46
CA VAL A 234 -14.62 -1.84 -4.42
C VAL A 234 -14.25 -3.14 -3.71
N GLU A 235 -15.01 -4.20 -3.96
CA GLU A 235 -14.88 -5.50 -3.30
C GLU A 235 -14.67 -6.63 -4.32
N MET A 236 -14.12 -7.78 -3.88
CA MET A 236 -13.92 -8.95 -4.77
C MET A 236 -15.22 -9.64 -5.20
N PHE A 237 -16.37 -9.25 -4.64
CA PHE A 237 -17.67 -9.89 -4.87
C PHE A 237 -18.63 -8.93 -5.57
N VAL A 238 -19.01 -9.29 -6.80
CA VAL A 238 -19.97 -8.54 -7.62
C VAL A 238 -21.26 -8.26 -6.83
N GLY A 239 -21.75 -7.03 -6.89
CA GLY A 239 -22.98 -6.59 -6.23
C GLY A 239 -22.84 -6.16 -4.76
N VAL A 240 -21.72 -6.45 -4.08
CA VAL A 240 -21.53 -6.03 -2.68
C VAL A 240 -21.40 -4.51 -2.56
N GLY A 241 -20.59 -3.87 -3.42
CA GLY A 241 -20.47 -2.41 -3.47
C GLY A 241 -21.82 -1.73 -3.71
N ALA A 242 -22.56 -2.16 -4.73
CA ALA A 242 -23.91 -1.67 -5.02
C ALA A 242 -24.90 -1.84 -3.84
N SER A 243 -24.84 -2.93 -3.08
CA SER A 243 -25.67 -3.08 -1.87
C SER A 243 -25.30 -2.05 -0.80
N ARG A 244 -24.00 -1.79 -0.57
CA ARG A 244 -23.55 -0.78 0.40
C ARG A 244 -23.98 0.64 0.01
N VAL A 245 -23.98 0.95 -1.28
CA VAL A 245 -24.49 2.23 -1.79
C VAL A 245 -25.98 2.39 -1.44
N ARG A 246 -26.82 1.37 -1.66
CA ARG A 246 -28.24 1.42 -1.26
C ARG A 246 -28.40 1.60 0.25
N ASP A 247 -27.69 0.80 1.04
CA ASP A 247 -27.75 0.84 2.51
C ASP A 247 -27.34 2.23 3.06
N LEU A 248 -26.34 2.88 2.45
CA LEU A 248 -25.87 4.22 2.79
C LEU A 248 -26.91 5.28 2.45
N PHE A 249 -27.44 5.28 1.23
CA PHE A 249 -28.44 6.26 0.79
C PHE A 249 -29.77 6.10 1.52
N GLU A 250 -30.19 4.88 1.87
CA GLU A 250 -31.37 4.66 2.72
C GLU A 250 -31.16 5.23 4.14
N GLN A 251 -30.00 5.02 4.75
CA GLN A 251 -29.67 5.59 6.06
C GLN A 251 -29.60 7.12 6.02
N ALA A 252 -29.05 7.71 4.97
CA ALA A 252 -29.03 9.16 4.77
C ALA A 252 -30.46 9.73 4.62
N LYS A 253 -31.32 9.11 3.80
CA LYS A 253 -32.74 9.50 3.64
C LYS A 253 -33.48 9.49 4.98
N ARG A 254 -33.22 8.51 5.87
CA ARG A 254 -33.80 8.43 7.23
C ARG A 254 -33.27 9.49 8.22
N ASN A 255 -32.12 10.10 7.94
CA ASN A 255 -31.46 11.10 8.80
C ASN A 255 -31.42 12.50 8.16
N ALA A 256 -32.24 12.76 7.13
CA ALA A 256 -32.29 14.06 6.48
C ALA A 256 -32.82 15.16 7.44
N PRO A 257 -32.28 16.40 7.40
CA PRO A 257 -31.22 16.88 6.52
C PRO A 257 -29.83 16.35 6.91
N CYS A 258 -29.05 15.86 5.94
CA CYS A 258 -27.68 15.36 6.17
C CYS A 258 -26.78 15.46 4.94
N ILE A 259 -25.48 15.26 5.15
CA ILE A 259 -24.45 15.21 4.09
C ILE A 259 -23.89 13.79 3.98
N ILE A 260 -23.82 13.26 2.75
CA ILE A 260 -23.01 12.08 2.40
C ILE A 260 -21.70 12.59 1.82
N PHE A 261 -20.57 12.17 2.39
CA PHE A 261 -19.24 12.44 1.87
C PHE A 261 -18.56 11.17 1.35
N ILE A 262 -18.17 11.19 0.08
CA ILE A 262 -17.43 10.11 -0.59
C ILE A 262 -16.03 10.61 -0.94
N ASP A 263 -15.02 10.23 -0.16
CA ASP A 263 -13.61 10.50 -0.50
C ASP A 263 -13.15 9.57 -1.64
N GLU A 264 -12.09 9.94 -2.37
CA GLU A 264 -11.50 9.12 -3.45
C GLU A 264 -12.56 8.52 -4.43
N ILE A 265 -13.49 9.35 -4.90
CA ILE A 265 -14.58 8.90 -5.80
C ILE A 265 -14.02 8.29 -7.10
N ASP A 266 -12.80 8.62 -7.51
CA ASP A 266 -12.08 8.03 -8.65
C ASP A 266 -11.75 6.54 -8.49
N ALA A 267 -11.89 5.96 -7.29
CA ALA A 267 -11.82 4.51 -7.10
C ALA A 267 -12.96 3.75 -7.81
N VAL A 268 -14.19 4.30 -7.78
CA VAL A 268 -15.40 3.73 -8.41
C VAL A 268 -15.82 4.46 -9.67
N GLY A 269 -15.59 5.77 -9.72
CA GLY A 269 -16.06 6.67 -10.78
C GLY A 269 -15.17 6.74 -12.01
N ARG A 270 -14.21 5.83 -12.17
CA ARG A 270 -13.22 5.89 -13.26
C ARG A 270 -13.85 5.51 -14.60
N GLN A 271 -13.63 6.34 -15.62
CA GLN A 271 -14.04 6.07 -17.00
C GLN A 271 -13.43 4.76 -17.52
N ARG A 272 -14.20 4.02 -18.33
CA ARG A 272 -13.79 2.77 -18.99
C ARG A 272 -12.45 2.93 -19.73
N GLY A 273 -11.43 2.25 -19.24
CA GLY A 273 -10.22 1.93 -20.01
C GLY A 273 -10.41 0.64 -20.80
N ALA A 274 -9.68 0.47 -21.90
CA ALA A 274 -9.71 -0.74 -22.75
C ALA A 274 -8.97 -1.93 -22.11
N GLY A 275 -9.27 -2.25 -20.84
CA GLY A 275 -8.68 -3.37 -20.11
C GLY A 275 -9.49 -4.65 -20.26
N LEU A 276 -8.91 -5.68 -20.89
CA LEU A 276 -9.49 -7.02 -20.88
C LEU A 276 -9.33 -7.65 -19.48
N GLY A 277 -10.34 -7.48 -18.61
CA GLY A 277 -10.38 -8.14 -17.30
C GLY A 277 -11.66 -7.85 -16.51
N GLY A 278 -12.28 -8.90 -15.97
CA GLY A 278 -13.58 -8.86 -15.25
C GLY A 278 -13.61 -8.12 -13.91
N GLY A 279 -12.62 -7.26 -13.62
CA GLY A 279 -12.66 -6.32 -12.50
C GLY A 279 -13.40 -5.01 -12.80
N HIS A 280 -13.84 -4.81 -14.05
CA HIS A 280 -14.61 -3.63 -14.45
C HIS A 280 -16.09 -3.72 -14.01
N ASP A 281 -16.70 -4.90 -14.12
CA ASP A 281 -18.16 -5.08 -13.92
C ASP A 281 -18.64 -4.68 -12.52
N GLU A 282 -17.84 -4.94 -11.48
CA GLU A 282 -18.17 -4.61 -10.08
C GLU A 282 -18.15 -3.09 -9.84
N ARG A 283 -17.10 -2.41 -10.33
CA ARG A 283 -16.98 -0.95 -10.22
C ARG A 283 -18.08 -0.24 -10.99
N GLU A 284 -18.37 -0.71 -12.19
CA GLU A 284 -19.46 -0.16 -13.02
C GLU A 284 -20.83 -0.38 -12.39
N GLN A 285 -21.09 -1.55 -11.80
CA GLN A 285 -22.36 -1.81 -11.11
C GLN A 285 -22.53 -0.89 -9.90
N THR A 286 -21.47 -0.71 -9.11
CA THR A 286 -21.42 0.21 -7.95
C THR A 286 -21.60 1.67 -8.38
N LEU A 287 -20.89 2.11 -9.43
CA LEU A 287 -21.02 3.45 -10.01
C LEU A 287 -22.45 3.71 -10.49
N ASN A 288 -23.01 2.81 -11.29
CA ASN A 288 -24.40 2.93 -11.76
C ASN A 288 -25.40 2.96 -10.60
N GLN A 289 -25.15 2.25 -9.50
CA GLN A 289 -26.01 2.33 -8.32
C GLN A 289 -25.93 3.71 -7.64
N ILE A 290 -24.75 4.34 -7.56
CA ILE A 290 -24.62 5.72 -7.05
C ILE A 290 -25.43 6.68 -7.93
N LEU A 291 -25.30 6.55 -9.25
CA LEU A 291 -26.03 7.36 -10.22
C LEU A 291 -27.55 7.20 -10.08
N VAL A 292 -28.06 5.96 -9.93
CA VAL A 292 -29.48 5.67 -9.72
C VAL A 292 -30.01 6.26 -8.41
N GLU A 293 -29.25 6.19 -7.31
CA GLU A 293 -29.67 6.80 -6.04
C GLU A 293 -29.66 8.33 -6.09
N MET A 294 -28.71 8.96 -6.78
CA MET A 294 -28.66 10.42 -6.98
C MET A 294 -29.80 10.91 -7.86
N ASP A 295 -30.03 10.25 -9.01
CA ASP A 295 -31.14 10.57 -9.91
C ASP A 295 -32.48 10.38 -9.19
N GLY A 296 -32.61 9.33 -8.37
CA GLY A 296 -33.78 8.97 -7.57
C GLY A 296 -34.11 9.87 -6.38
N PHE A 297 -33.30 10.89 -6.06
CA PHE A 297 -33.72 11.91 -5.09
C PHE A 297 -34.88 12.76 -5.63
N GLU A 298 -36.02 12.70 -4.95
CA GLU A 298 -37.08 13.71 -5.06
C GLU A 298 -36.59 15.08 -4.54
N ALA A 299 -37.14 16.18 -5.09
CA ALA A 299 -36.90 17.55 -4.59
C ALA A 299 -37.38 17.77 -3.14
N THR A 300 -38.07 16.79 -2.55
CA THR A 300 -38.52 16.74 -1.15
C THR A 300 -37.41 16.29 -0.19
N THR A 301 -36.34 15.64 -0.66
CA THR A 301 -35.29 15.08 0.22
C THR A 301 -34.11 16.05 0.40
N THR A 302 -33.79 16.43 1.64
CA THR A 302 -32.63 17.27 2.00
C THR A 302 -31.36 16.44 2.25
N VAL A 303 -30.88 15.75 1.22
CA VAL A 303 -29.60 15.03 1.27
C VAL A 303 -28.68 15.60 0.19
N ILE A 304 -27.45 15.92 0.56
CA ILE A 304 -26.44 16.47 -0.35
C ILE A 304 -25.25 15.51 -0.40
N VAL A 305 -24.83 15.14 -1.61
CA VAL A 305 -23.71 14.23 -1.84
C VAL A 305 -22.47 15.04 -2.18
N ILE A 306 -21.53 15.14 -1.25
CA ILE A 306 -20.21 15.73 -1.51
C ILE A 306 -19.25 14.60 -1.88
N ALA A 307 -18.57 14.70 -3.01
CA ALA A 307 -17.49 13.79 -3.38
C ALA A 307 -16.16 14.55 -3.40
N ALA A 308 -15.07 13.90 -3.00
CA ALA A 308 -13.74 14.43 -3.21
C ALA A 308 -13.00 13.59 -4.26
N THR A 309 -12.34 14.27 -5.19
CA THR A 309 -11.39 13.64 -6.10
C THR A 309 -10.06 14.38 -6.06
N ASN A 310 -9.01 13.59 -6.15
CA ASN A 310 -7.70 14.08 -6.58
C ASN A 310 -7.69 14.18 -8.12
N ARG A 311 -8.35 13.25 -8.82
CA ARG A 311 -8.25 13.05 -10.26
C ARG A 311 -9.58 13.34 -10.97
N PRO A 312 -9.88 14.60 -11.35
CA PRO A 312 -11.10 14.91 -12.09
C PRO A 312 -11.04 14.40 -13.55
N ASP A 313 -9.83 14.24 -14.09
CA ASP A 313 -9.49 13.80 -15.44
C ASP A 313 -9.97 12.38 -15.77
N VAL A 314 -9.91 11.47 -14.79
CA VAL A 314 -10.29 10.05 -15.01
C VAL A 314 -11.73 9.74 -14.71
N LEU A 315 -12.54 10.72 -14.25
CA LEU A 315 -13.92 10.47 -13.86
C LEU A 315 -14.82 10.28 -15.07
N ASP A 316 -15.76 9.34 -14.98
CA ASP A 316 -16.78 9.13 -15.99
C ASP A 316 -17.62 10.42 -16.14
N PRO A 317 -17.72 11.00 -17.36
CA PRO A 317 -18.52 12.19 -17.61
C PRO A 317 -20.00 12.06 -17.21
N ALA A 318 -20.52 10.84 -17.04
CA ALA A 318 -21.85 10.58 -16.50
C ALA A 318 -22.05 11.09 -15.07
N LEU A 319 -21.01 11.09 -14.21
CA LEU A 319 -21.06 11.67 -12.86
C LEU A 319 -21.28 13.18 -12.90
N LEU A 320 -20.72 13.83 -13.92
CA LEU A 320 -20.63 15.29 -14.05
C LEU A 320 -21.82 15.92 -14.79
N ARG A 321 -22.89 15.14 -15.01
CA ARG A 321 -24.12 15.62 -15.69
C ARG A 321 -25.03 16.37 -14.70
N PRO A 322 -25.81 17.37 -15.17
CA PRO A 322 -26.77 18.08 -14.33
C PRO A 322 -27.71 17.15 -13.56
N GLY A 323 -27.93 17.41 -12.28
CA GLY A 323 -28.69 16.53 -11.38
C GLY A 323 -27.87 15.46 -10.67
N ARG A 324 -26.56 15.38 -10.92
CA ARG A 324 -25.61 14.50 -10.20
C ARG A 324 -24.57 15.35 -9.48
N PHE A 325 -23.31 15.36 -9.91
CA PHE A 325 -22.30 16.32 -9.44
C PHE A 325 -22.34 17.57 -10.33
N ASP A 326 -23.33 18.43 -10.08
CA ASP A 326 -23.62 19.63 -10.86
C ASP A 326 -22.84 20.86 -10.39
N ARG A 327 -22.40 20.91 -9.12
CA ARG A 327 -21.37 21.85 -8.66
C ARG A 327 -19.99 21.18 -8.63
N ARG A 328 -18.98 21.93 -9.07
CA ARG A 328 -17.56 21.56 -8.94
C ARG A 328 -16.85 22.71 -8.23
N VAL A 329 -16.19 22.41 -7.13
CA VAL A 329 -15.47 23.39 -6.30
C VAL A 329 -14.00 23.01 -6.35
N VAL A 330 -13.14 23.95 -6.74
CA VAL A 330 -11.69 23.72 -6.83
C VAL A 330 -11.03 24.20 -5.54
N LEU A 331 -10.15 23.35 -4.97
CA LEU A 331 -9.30 23.63 -3.82
C LEU A 331 -7.85 23.64 -4.30
N ASP A 332 -7.39 24.82 -4.64
CA ASP A 332 -6.01 25.08 -5.07
C ASP A 332 -5.00 24.92 -3.92
N MET A 333 -3.71 25.06 -4.24
CA MET A 333 -2.67 25.15 -3.21
C MET A 333 -2.75 26.51 -2.51
N PRO A 334 -2.52 26.57 -1.18
CA PRO A 334 -2.60 27.82 -0.43
C PRO A 334 -1.51 28.81 -0.85
N ASP A 335 -1.93 30.05 -1.10
CA ASP A 335 -1.06 31.22 -1.29
C ASP A 335 -0.32 31.59 0.01
N LEU A 336 0.59 32.56 -0.04
CA LEU A 336 1.32 33.05 1.13
C LEU A 336 0.40 33.39 2.33
N HIS A 337 -0.73 34.07 2.08
CA HIS A 337 -1.66 34.43 3.15
C HIS A 337 -2.38 33.20 3.72
N GLY A 338 -2.86 32.31 2.86
CA GLY A 338 -3.46 31.03 3.22
C GLY A 338 -2.50 30.15 4.03
N ARG A 339 -1.24 30.04 3.63
CA ARG A 339 -0.20 29.30 4.37
C ARG A 339 0.01 29.88 5.77
N HIS A 340 0.11 31.20 5.89
CA HIS A 340 0.21 31.87 7.19
C HIS A 340 -1.03 31.61 8.07
N GLN A 341 -2.25 31.70 7.53
CA GLN A 341 -3.48 31.37 8.26
C GLN A 341 -3.52 29.90 8.70
N ILE A 342 -3.13 28.96 7.84
CA ILE A 342 -3.07 27.51 8.16
C ILE A 342 -2.06 27.26 9.28
N LEU A 343 -0.88 27.88 9.22
CA LEU A 343 0.12 27.83 10.29
C LEU A 343 -0.43 28.39 11.61
N MET A 344 -1.15 29.52 11.59
CA MET A 344 -1.82 30.06 12.77
C MET A 344 -2.87 29.11 13.36
N ILE A 345 -3.62 28.37 12.53
CA ILE A 345 -4.57 27.36 13.01
C ILE A 345 -3.83 26.20 13.67
N HIS A 346 -2.77 25.68 13.05
CA HIS A 346 -1.99 24.57 13.59
C HIS A 346 -1.03 24.96 14.73
N ALA A 347 -0.78 26.25 14.95
CA ALA A 347 -0.10 26.78 16.13
C ALA A 347 -0.98 26.73 17.40
N LYS A 348 -2.32 26.82 17.26
CA LYS A 348 -3.24 26.76 18.40
C LYS A 348 -3.07 25.43 19.15
N GLY A 349 -2.79 25.53 20.45
CA GLY A 349 -2.55 24.37 21.33
C GLY A 349 -1.10 23.87 21.35
N LYS A 350 -0.16 24.49 20.61
CA LYS A 350 1.28 24.22 20.72
C LYS A 350 1.99 25.34 21.50
N PRO A 351 2.91 25.02 22.43
CA PRO A 351 3.69 26.04 23.13
C PRO A 351 4.82 26.53 22.21
N LEU A 352 4.59 27.60 21.45
CA LEU A 352 5.61 28.25 20.63
C LEU A 352 6.43 29.25 21.45
N ALA A 353 7.70 29.44 21.11
CA ALA A 353 8.53 30.50 21.66
C ALA A 353 8.15 31.88 21.07
N PRO A 354 8.40 33.00 21.78
CA PRO A 354 7.92 34.33 21.35
C PRO A 354 8.59 34.91 20.09
N ASP A 355 9.71 34.32 19.68
CA ASP A 355 10.54 34.65 18.52
C ASP A 355 10.13 33.90 17.24
N VAL A 356 9.14 33.01 17.31
CA VAL A 356 8.65 32.25 16.15
C VAL A 356 7.84 33.16 15.22
N ASP A 357 8.43 33.50 14.07
CA ASP A 357 7.75 34.23 12.99
C ASP A 357 7.08 33.25 11.99
N LEU A 358 5.76 33.13 12.08
CA LEU A 358 4.96 32.32 11.15
C LEU A 358 4.91 32.91 9.73
N GLU A 359 5.17 34.21 9.53
CA GLU A 359 5.20 34.83 8.21
C GLU A 359 6.47 34.43 7.44
N SER A 360 7.63 34.44 8.10
CA SER A 360 8.86 33.85 7.56
C SER A 360 8.67 32.37 7.19
N LEU A 361 8.07 31.56 8.06
CA LEU A 361 7.78 30.16 7.74
C LEU A 361 6.86 30.02 6.51
N ALA A 362 5.81 30.84 6.39
CA ALA A 362 4.91 30.82 5.22
C ALA A 362 5.62 31.16 3.89
N LYS A 363 6.64 32.04 3.92
CA LYS A 363 7.52 32.35 2.78
C LYS A 363 8.48 31.20 2.48
N GLN A 364 8.87 30.42 3.49
CA GLN A 364 9.77 29.27 3.33
C GLN A 364 9.08 27.98 2.83
N THR A 365 7.74 27.91 2.88
CA THR A 365 6.94 26.71 2.56
C THR A 365 6.15 26.83 1.26
N ILE A 366 6.73 27.41 0.21
CA ILE A 366 6.05 27.58 -1.08
C ILE A 366 5.72 26.21 -1.68
N GLY A 367 4.48 26.05 -2.18
CA GLY A 367 3.99 24.78 -2.73
C GLY A 367 3.60 23.73 -1.69
N PHE A 368 3.67 24.02 -0.39
CA PHE A 368 3.18 23.11 0.65
C PHE A 368 1.65 23.09 0.66
N SER A 369 1.05 21.89 0.75
CA SER A 369 -0.38 21.76 1.02
C SER A 369 -0.69 22.05 2.50
N GLY A 370 -1.98 22.22 2.83
CA GLY A 370 -2.40 22.39 4.22
C GLY A 370 -2.03 21.19 5.11
N ALA A 371 -2.01 19.97 4.56
CA ALA A 371 -1.52 18.80 5.25
C ALA A 371 0.00 18.83 5.51
N ASP A 372 0.80 19.36 4.58
CA ASP A 372 2.25 19.49 4.76
C ASP A 372 2.59 20.54 5.82
N LEU A 373 1.84 21.64 5.88
CA LEU A 373 1.97 22.65 6.95
C LEU A 373 1.55 22.10 8.32
N SER A 374 0.47 21.31 8.37
CA SER A 374 0.06 20.60 9.60
C SER A 374 1.16 19.62 10.06
N ASN A 375 1.75 18.89 9.13
CA ASN A 375 2.84 17.95 9.39
C ASN A 375 4.12 18.65 9.85
N LEU A 376 4.50 19.77 9.23
CA LEU A 376 5.60 20.65 9.65
C LEU A 376 5.41 21.10 11.11
N MET A 377 4.25 21.66 11.45
CA MET A 377 3.98 22.12 12.81
C MET A 377 4.00 20.97 13.83
N ASN A 378 3.67 19.75 13.41
CA ASN A 378 3.73 18.55 14.25
C ASN A 378 5.16 18.01 14.42
N GLU A 379 5.93 17.91 13.33
CA GLU A 379 7.32 17.44 13.36
C GLU A 379 8.24 18.41 14.10
N GLY A 380 8.06 19.74 13.97
CA GLY A 380 8.76 20.72 14.82
C GLY A 380 8.49 20.53 16.32
N ALA A 381 7.25 20.23 16.70
CA ALA A 381 6.91 19.90 18.08
C ALA A 381 7.54 18.57 18.56
N ILE A 382 7.63 17.57 17.67
CA ILE A 382 8.33 16.30 17.96
C ILE A 382 9.84 16.53 18.11
N LEU A 383 10.45 17.40 17.30
CA LEU A 383 11.86 17.77 17.39
C LEU A 383 12.18 18.46 18.72
N ALA A 384 11.38 19.47 19.09
CA ALA A 384 11.49 20.16 20.38
C ALA A 384 11.34 19.18 21.56
N ALA A 385 10.32 18.32 21.54
CA ALA A 385 10.10 17.30 22.58
C ALA A 385 11.24 16.28 22.67
N ARG A 386 11.80 15.85 21.52
CA ARG A 386 12.98 14.95 21.46
C ARG A 386 14.24 15.63 22.02
N GLY A 387 14.36 16.94 21.87
CA GLY A 387 15.40 17.76 22.51
C GLY A 387 15.17 18.03 24.01
N GLY A 388 14.05 17.58 24.58
CA GLY A 388 13.66 17.87 25.97
C GLY A 388 13.21 19.32 26.20
N LYS A 389 12.96 20.10 25.13
CA LYS A 389 12.46 21.46 25.22
C LYS A 389 10.99 21.47 25.67
N LYS A 390 10.59 22.55 26.36
CA LYS A 390 9.20 22.79 26.80
C LYS A 390 8.40 23.68 25.84
N VAL A 391 9.10 24.37 24.95
CA VAL A 391 8.56 25.25 23.90
C VAL A 391 9.20 24.84 22.57
N VAL A 392 8.49 25.10 21.47
CA VAL A 392 8.99 24.92 20.11
C VAL A 392 9.62 26.23 19.66
N GLU A 393 10.91 26.20 19.31
CA GLU A 393 11.68 27.36 18.86
C GLU A 393 11.66 27.46 17.34
N MET A 394 12.02 28.63 16.79
CA MET A 394 12.06 28.83 15.33
C MET A 394 12.94 27.78 14.62
N VAL A 395 14.11 27.48 15.20
CA VAL A 395 15.05 26.47 14.70
C VAL A 395 14.43 25.06 14.60
N ASP A 396 13.49 24.69 15.49
CA ASP A 396 12.82 23.39 15.42
C ASP A 396 11.83 23.32 14.25
N LEU A 397 11.23 24.46 13.88
CA LEU A 397 10.29 24.58 12.76
C LEU A 397 11.03 24.68 11.42
N GLU A 398 12.16 25.37 11.36
CA GLU A 398 13.04 25.43 10.18
C GLU A 398 13.68 24.06 9.88
N GLU A 399 14.19 23.37 10.89
CA GLU A 399 14.62 21.96 10.77
C GLU A 399 13.47 21.05 10.31
N SER A 400 12.23 21.35 10.72
CA SER A 400 11.05 20.62 10.25
C SER A 400 10.72 20.91 8.79
N ILE A 401 10.90 22.13 8.28
CA ILE A 401 10.73 22.45 6.85
C ILE A 401 11.73 21.61 6.05
N ASP A 402 13.00 21.66 6.43
CA ASP A 402 14.06 20.95 5.72
C ASP A 402 13.87 19.43 5.76
N ARG A 403 13.29 18.90 6.84
CA ARG A 403 12.94 17.48 6.98
C ARG A 403 11.72 17.08 6.14
N VAL A 404 10.76 17.98 5.89
CA VAL A 404 9.64 17.73 4.97
C VAL A 404 10.11 17.77 3.51
N ILE A 405 11.00 18.70 3.15
CA ILE A 405 11.51 18.86 1.78
C ILE A 405 12.53 17.77 1.43
N ALA A 406 13.59 17.62 2.22
CA ALA A 406 14.76 16.80 1.89
C ALA A 406 14.83 15.48 2.70
N GLY A 407 13.90 15.26 3.63
CA GLY A 407 13.93 14.11 4.53
C GLY A 407 14.87 14.28 5.73
N PRO A 408 14.97 13.26 6.60
CA PRO A 408 15.78 13.34 7.82
C PRO A 408 17.28 13.39 7.54
N GLU A 409 17.99 14.09 8.43
CA GLU A 409 19.45 14.20 8.49
C GLU A 409 20.14 12.82 8.63
N ARG A 410 21.15 12.55 7.80
CA ARG A 410 21.84 11.24 7.76
C ARG A 410 23.10 11.17 8.62
N LYS A 411 22.94 11.29 9.94
CA LYS A 411 24.05 11.19 10.95
C LYS A 411 24.90 9.91 10.88
N SER A 412 24.41 8.85 10.25
CA SER A 412 25.14 7.57 10.09
C SER A 412 26.07 7.52 8.87
N ARG A 413 25.92 8.43 7.89
CA ARG A 413 26.80 8.47 6.71
C ARG A 413 28.11 9.17 7.09
N LYS A 414 29.21 8.42 7.18
CA LYS A 414 30.56 8.99 7.25
C LYS A 414 30.94 9.57 5.90
N VAL A 415 30.60 10.84 5.68
CA VAL A 415 31.05 11.62 4.52
C VAL A 415 32.56 11.81 4.63
N SER A 416 33.31 11.56 3.55
CA SER A 416 34.76 11.79 3.57
C SER A 416 35.07 13.29 3.53
N ALA A 417 36.24 13.71 4.03
CA ALA A 417 36.62 15.13 4.01
C ALA A 417 36.60 15.72 2.59
N HIS A 418 37.03 14.93 1.60
CA HIS A 418 37.02 15.30 0.19
C HIS A 418 35.61 15.34 -0.43
N GLU A 419 34.73 14.40 -0.07
CA GLU A 419 33.32 14.41 -0.48
C GLU A 419 32.57 15.62 0.12
N LYS A 420 32.89 15.99 1.37
CA LYS A 420 32.39 17.22 2.02
C LYS A 420 32.90 18.47 1.32
N GLU A 421 34.17 18.49 0.92
CA GLU A 421 34.79 19.58 0.16
C GLU A 421 34.14 19.75 -1.23
N ILE A 422 34.02 18.68 -2.02
CA ILE A 422 33.31 18.69 -3.31
C ILE A 422 31.89 19.24 -3.15
N THR A 423 31.15 18.75 -2.17
CA THR A 423 29.78 19.22 -1.90
C THR A 423 29.75 20.70 -1.54
N ALA A 424 30.71 21.20 -0.77
CA ALA A 424 30.78 22.62 -0.41
C ALA A 424 31.06 23.54 -1.62
N TYR A 425 31.95 23.14 -2.53
CA TYR A 425 32.16 23.89 -3.77
C TYR A 425 30.95 23.82 -4.70
N HIS A 426 30.29 22.66 -4.79
CA HIS A 426 29.07 22.46 -5.56
C HIS A 426 27.94 23.41 -5.12
N GLU A 427 27.61 23.42 -3.83
CA GLU A 427 26.58 24.29 -3.27
C GLU A 427 26.95 25.78 -3.33
N ALA A 428 28.22 26.12 -3.06
CA ALA A 428 28.73 27.48 -3.25
C ALA A 428 28.62 27.93 -4.72
N GLY A 429 28.76 27.00 -5.68
CA GLY A 429 28.58 27.24 -7.11
C GLY A 429 27.16 27.67 -7.46
N HIS A 430 26.15 26.90 -7.05
CA HIS A 430 24.74 27.26 -7.24
C HIS A 430 24.42 28.62 -6.61
N ALA A 431 24.85 28.84 -5.38
CA ALA A 431 24.51 30.04 -4.63
C ALA A 431 25.18 31.31 -5.20
N LEU A 432 26.44 31.21 -5.65
CA LEU A 432 27.15 32.32 -6.26
C LEU A 432 26.58 32.69 -7.64
N VAL A 433 26.23 31.71 -8.48
CA VAL A 433 25.55 31.97 -9.76
C VAL A 433 24.18 32.61 -9.51
N ALA A 434 23.41 32.12 -8.53
CA ALA A 434 22.13 32.71 -8.17
C ALA A 434 22.25 34.17 -7.70
N LYS A 435 23.21 34.50 -6.81
CA LYS A 435 23.39 35.88 -6.32
C LYS A 435 23.81 36.87 -7.42
N MET A 436 24.56 36.41 -8.43
CA MET A 436 25.06 37.27 -9.51
C MET A 436 24.04 37.49 -10.64
N LEU A 437 22.97 36.70 -10.70
CA LEU A 437 21.92 36.84 -11.71
C LEU A 437 20.75 37.68 -11.16
N PRO A 438 20.47 38.89 -11.71
CA PRO A 438 19.42 39.78 -11.16
C PRO A 438 17.99 39.26 -11.37
N GLN A 439 17.82 38.18 -12.15
CA GLN A 439 16.55 37.52 -12.43
C GLN A 439 16.37 36.22 -11.62
N ALA A 440 17.34 35.86 -10.79
CA ALA A 440 17.26 34.71 -9.90
C ALA A 440 16.49 35.04 -8.61
N ASP A 441 15.89 34.02 -8.01
CA ASP A 441 15.31 34.13 -6.67
C ASP A 441 16.46 34.15 -5.64
N PRO A 442 16.44 35.03 -4.62
CA PRO A 442 17.58 35.20 -3.71
C PRO A 442 17.86 33.96 -2.87
N VAL A 443 19.15 33.68 -2.63
CA VAL A 443 19.60 32.56 -1.81
C VAL A 443 19.38 32.89 -0.33
N HIS A 444 18.70 32.00 0.38
CA HIS A 444 18.39 32.14 1.80
C HIS A 444 19.26 31.26 2.69
N LYS A 445 19.51 30.01 2.25
CA LYS A 445 20.23 28.97 2.98
C LYS A 445 21.09 28.14 2.04
N ILE A 446 22.29 27.81 2.49
CA ILE A 446 23.17 26.82 1.87
C ILE A 446 23.57 25.82 2.95
N THR A 447 23.50 24.51 2.67
CA THR A 447 23.95 23.48 3.60
C THR A 447 24.59 22.30 2.90
N ILE A 448 25.64 21.75 3.51
CA ILE A 448 26.33 20.51 3.08
C ILE A 448 26.00 19.33 4.00
N VAL A 449 24.94 19.46 4.80
CA VAL A 449 24.45 18.40 5.68
C VAL A 449 23.55 17.46 4.88
N ALA A 450 24.00 16.22 4.69
CA ALA A 450 23.29 15.23 3.89
C ALA A 450 21.90 14.87 4.46
N ARG A 451 20.85 15.10 3.67
CA ARG A 451 19.44 14.79 4.00
C ARG A 451 18.83 13.92 2.92
N GLY A 452 18.12 12.86 3.33
CA GLY A 452 17.44 11.97 2.38
C GLY A 452 18.39 11.47 1.28
N MET A 453 18.12 11.80 0.02
CA MET A 453 18.98 11.44 -1.13
C MET A 453 20.04 12.50 -1.47
N ALA A 454 19.93 13.72 -0.92
CA ALA A 454 20.81 14.85 -1.24
C ALA A 454 22.10 14.85 -0.39
N GLY A 455 23.20 15.33 -0.98
CA GLY A 455 24.49 15.55 -0.29
C GLY A 455 24.55 16.90 0.43
N GLY A 456 24.07 17.94 -0.25
CA GLY A 456 23.78 19.28 0.27
C GLY A 456 22.54 19.82 -0.45
N TYR A 457 22.19 21.09 -0.20
CA TYR A 457 21.30 21.85 -1.07
C TYR A 457 21.40 23.37 -0.82
N THR A 458 21.01 24.13 -1.85
CA THR A 458 20.92 25.59 -1.86
C THR A 458 19.45 26.01 -1.98
N LYS A 459 18.90 26.61 -0.92
CA LYS A 459 17.49 27.06 -0.85
C LYS A 459 17.37 28.50 -1.31
N GLN A 460 16.56 28.72 -2.35
CA GLN A 460 16.16 30.04 -2.84
C GLN A 460 14.76 30.38 -2.33
N LEU A 461 14.51 31.64 -2.00
CA LEU A 461 13.20 32.14 -1.60
C LEU A 461 12.79 33.30 -2.50
N PRO A 462 11.78 33.17 -3.37
CA PRO A 462 11.22 34.32 -4.07
C PRO A 462 10.56 35.26 -3.06
N ALA A 463 10.55 36.56 -3.36
CA ALA A 463 9.91 37.57 -2.51
C ALA A 463 8.37 37.53 -2.54
N GLU A 464 7.79 36.87 -3.56
CA GLU A 464 6.36 36.79 -3.82
C GLU A 464 6.02 35.43 -4.47
N ASP A 465 4.82 34.90 -4.23
CA ASP A 465 4.32 33.70 -4.90
C ASP A 465 3.97 34.03 -6.36
N ARG A 466 4.77 33.54 -7.32
CA ARG A 466 4.59 33.83 -8.76
C ARG A 466 3.94 32.67 -9.51
N TYR A 467 2.77 32.91 -10.09
CA TYR A 467 2.13 31.98 -11.03
C TYR A 467 2.71 32.04 -12.46
N ILE A 468 3.34 33.15 -12.83
CA ILE A 468 3.90 33.39 -14.16
C ILE A 468 5.41 33.61 -14.05
N ALA A 469 6.18 32.91 -14.88
CA ALA A 469 7.63 33.04 -14.97
C ALA A 469 8.06 33.46 -16.38
N THR A 470 9.08 34.31 -16.45
CA THR A 470 9.62 34.87 -17.69
C THR A 470 10.74 34.00 -18.29
N ASN A 471 10.98 34.14 -19.59
CA ASN A 471 12.09 33.46 -20.29
C ASN A 471 13.44 33.74 -19.59
N SER A 472 13.69 34.99 -19.17
CA SER A 472 14.93 35.37 -18.45
C SER A 472 15.07 34.68 -17.09
N GLN A 473 13.97 34.48 -16.35
CA GLN A 473 13.98 33.73 -15.09
C GLN A 473 14.25 32.24 -15.31
N PHE A 474 13.68 31.62 -16.35
CA PHE A 474 13.99 30.23 -16.68
C PHE A 474 15.45 30.05 -17.15
N LYS A 475 15.97 30.96 -17.97
CA LYS A 475 17.41 31.00 -18.33
C LYS A 475 18.30 31.15 -17.09
N ALA A 476 17.90 31.98 -16.13
CA ALA A 476 18.63 32.10 -14.86
C ALA A 476 18.60 30.79 -14.05
N LYS A 477 17.44 30.12 -13.94
CA LYS A 477 17.33 28.81 -13.27
C LYS A 477 18.20 27.73 -13.93
N ILE A 478 18.23 27.68 -15.26
CA ILE A 478 19.12 26.77 -16.01
C ILE A 478 20.60 27.08 -15.73
N ALA A 479 21.00 28.36 -15.76
CA ALA A 479 22.38 28.74 -15.42
C ALA A 479 22.75 28.34 -13.98
N ILE A 480 21.84 28.52 -13.01
CA ILE A 480 22.04 28.10 -11.62
C ILE A 480 22.25 26.58 -11.53
N SER A 481 21.43 25.78 -12.21
CA SER A 481 21.59 24.31 -12.24
C SER A 481 22.95 23.87 -12.79
N MET A 482 23.54 24.60 -13.75
CA MET A 482 24.90 24.28 -14.22
C MET A 482 26.00 24.67 -13.20
N GLY A 483 25.69 25.55 -12.24
CA GLY A 483 26.67 26.15 -11.31
C GLY A 483 27.40 25.14 -10.43
N GLY A 484 26.70 24.14 -9.88
CA GLY A 484 27.31 23.12 -9.02
C GLY A 484 28.36 22.28 -9.73
N ARG A 485 28.01 21.72 -10.90
CA ARG A 485 28.97 21.00 -11.76
C ARG A 485 30.18 21.87 -12.12
N LEU A 486 29.95 23.11 -12.53
CA LEU A 486 31.02 23.98 -13.01
C LEU A 486 31.98 24.39 -11.88
N ALA A 487 31.49 24.55 -10.66
CA ALA A 487 32.35 24.78 -9.50
C ALA A 487 33.28 23.59 -9.23
N GLU A 488 32.80 22.35 -9.40
CA GLU A 488 33.67 21.16 -9.33
C GLU A 488 34.76 21.19 -10.42
N GLU A 489 34.36 21.42 -11.68
CA GLU A 489 35.27 21.44 -12.84
C GLU A 489 36.37 22.50 -12.68
N ILE A 490 36.03 23.72 -12.26
CA ILE A 490 36.95 24.86 -12.13
C ILE A 490 37.95 24.69 -10.97
N ILE A 491 37.60 23.91 -9.94
CA ILE A 491 38.40 23.78 -8.71
C ILE A 491 39.17 22.47 -8.68
N PHE A 492 38.52 21.33 -8.96
CA PHE A 492 39.13 20.00 -8.89
C PHE A 492 39.60 19.47 -10.25
N ASN A 493 39.14 20.05 -11.37
CA ASN A 493 39.39 19.54 -12.73
C ASN A 493 38.91 18.08 -12.90
N GLU A 494 37.85 17.72 -12.19
CA GLU A 494 37.17 16.41 -12.18
C GLU A 494 35.64 16.61 -12.07
N MET A 495 34.85 15.61 -12.46
CA MET A 495 33.39 15.68 -12.47
C MET A 495 32.77 14.62 -11.54
N SER A 496 31.95 15.04 -10.57
CA SER A 496 31.24 14.13 -9.66
C SER A 496 30.01 13.46 -10.31
N THR A 497 29.29 12.60 -9.57
CA THR A 497 27.93 12.14 -9.94
C THR A 497 26.80 12.98 -9.31
N GLY A 498 27.13 13.98 -8.49
CA GLY A 498 26.17 14.79 -7.72
C GLY A 498 25.22 15.60 -8.60
N ALA A 499 25.74 16.24 -9.64
CA ALA A 499 24.98 17.14 -10.54
C ALA A 499 23.89 16.46 -11.42
N SER A 500 23.63 15.16 -11.23
CA SER A 500 22.74 14.38 -12.09
C SER A 500 21.27 14.85 -12.04
N GLN A 501 20.83 15.35 -10.87
CA GLN A 501 19.50 15.91 -10.71
C GLN A 501 19.40 17.32 -11.34
N ASP A 502 20.44 18.16 -11.22
CA ASP A 502 20.47 19.49 -11.82
C ASP A 502 20.40 19.45 -13.34
N PHE A 503 21.16 18.54 -13.97
CA PHE A 503 21.06 18.31 -15.41
C PHE A 503 19.67 17.87 -15.83
N LYS A 504 19.04 16.98 -15.07
CA LYS A 504 17.68 16.49 -15.35
C LYS A 504 16.67 17.62 -15.27
N ASP A 505 16.74 18.46 -14.23
CA ASP A 505 15.79 19.56 -14.03
C ASP A 505 16.02 20.69 -15.04
N ALA A 506 17.27 21.05 -15.33
CA ALA A 506 17.62 21.99 -16.40
C ALA A 506 17.15 21.50 -17.78
N THR A 507 17.35 20.22 -18.11
CA THR A 507 16.93 19.61 -19.38
C THR A 507 15.40 19.58 -19.49
N ASN A 508 14.70 19.19 -18.42
CA ASN A 508 13.23 19.20 -18.39
C ASN A 508 12.66 20.62 -18.54
N LEU A 509 13.29 21.61 -17.91
CA LEU A 509 12.90 23.01 -18.03
C LEU A 509 13.16 23.55 -19.43
N ALA A 510 14.34 23.31 -20.01
CA ALA A 510 14.67 23.67 -21.38
C ALA A 510 13.71 23.01 -22.39
N LYS A 511 13.39 21.72 -22.23
CA LYS A 511 12.38 21.05 -23.05
C LYS A 511 11.02 21.76 -22.93
N LYS A 512 10.52 22.03 -21.71
CA LYS A 512 9.25 22.77 -21.52
C LYS A 512 9.26 24.17 -22.12
N MET A 513 10.37 24.91 -22.04
CA MET A 513 10.52 26.22 -22.69
C MET A 513 10.29 26.10 -24.20
N VAL A 514 10.86 25.08 -24.85
CA VAL A 514 10.72 24.84 -26.29
C VAL A 514 9.35 24.26 -26.66
N THR A 515 8.89 23.20 -25.98
CA THR A 515 7.71 22.42 -26.40
C THR A 515 6.38 22.92 -25.85
N SER A 516 6.37 23.54 -24.67
CA SER A 516 5.12 23.89 -23.96
C SER A 516 4.92 25.40 -23.84
N TYR A 517 5.99 26.18 -23.67
CA TYR A 517 5.90 27.63 -23.46
C TYR A 517 6.19 28.46 -24.72
N GLY A 518 6.57 27.84 -25.84
CA GLY A 518 6.82 28.54 -27.12
C GLY A 518 7.97 29.55 -27.06
N MET A 519 8.97 29.33 -26.20
CA MET A 519 10.07 30.26 -25.93
C MET A 519 11.31 30.08 -26.84
N SER A 520 11.19 29.31 -27.93
CA SER A 520 12.20 29.19 -29.00
C SER A 520 11.85 30.09 -30.18
N GLU A 521 12.82 30.88 -30.64
CA GLU A 521 12.67 31.75 -31.81
C GLU A 521 12.58 30.95 -33.12
N LYS A 522 13.23 29.78 -33.20
CA LYS A 522 13.23 28.94 -34.43
C LYS A 522 11.93 28.15 -34.60
N LEU A 523 11.34 27.69 -33.50
CA LEU A 523 10.15 26.84 -33.50
C LEU A 523 8.85 27.64 -33.34
N GLY A 524 8.94 28.87 -32.81
CA GLY A 524 7.85 29.82 -32.70
C GLY A 524 6.86 29.54 -31.55
N PRO A 525 5.84 30.41 -31.38
CA PRO A 525 4.89 30.33 -30.28
C PRO A 525 3.80 29.29 -30.54
N ARG A 526 4.18 28.01 -30.56
CA ARG A 526 3.26 26.85 -30.66
C ARG A 526 3.67 25.77 -29.65
N THR A 527 2.72 24.92 -29.30
CA THR A 527 3.00 23.70 -28.53
C THR A 527 3.50 22.59 -29.44
N PHE A 528 4.26 21.65 -28.86
CA PHE A 528 4.77 20.44 -29.48
C PHE A 528 4.59 19.26 -28.52
N GLY A 529 4.11 18.15 -29.05
CA GLY A 529 3.71 16.96 -28.30
C GLY A 529 2.31 17.15 -27.75
N SER A 530 1.37 16.30 -28.16
CA SER A 530 0.06 16.23 -27.50
C SER A 530 0.22 15.49 -26.19
N LYS A 531 0.68 16.22 -25.17
CA LYS A 531 0.45 15.81 -23.79
C LYS A 531 -1.03 16.02 -23.51
N GLU A 532 -1.76 14.93 -23.33
CA GLU A 532 -2.83 14.95 -22.33
C GLU A 532 -2.13 15.18 -20.98
N GLU A 533 -1.81 16.44 -20.68
CA GLU A 533 -1.40 16.85 -19.35
C GLU A 533 -2.58 16.59 -18.43
N MET A 534 -2.60 15.40 -17.83
CA MET A 534 -3.32 15.15 -16.60
C MET A 534 -2.71 16.11 -15.56
N VAL A 535 -3.23 17.34 -15.52
CA VAL A 535 -2.78 18.51 -14.72
C VAL A 535 -2.48 18.16 -13.26
N PHE A 536 -3.07 17.05 -12.81
CA PHE A 536 -2.97 16.52 -11.48
C PHE A 536 -1.92 15.43 -11.24
N LEU A 537 -1.68 14.55 -12.21
CA LEU A 537 -0.83 13.38 -12.01
C LEU A 537 0.47 13.54 -12.80
N GLY A 538 1.57 13.74 -12.08
CA GLY A 538 2.95 13.80 -12.63
C GLY A 538 3.47 12.46 -13.17
N LYS A 539 2.62 11.70 -13.86
CA LYS A 539 2.94 10.45 -14.54
C LYS A 539 2.61 10.61 -16.01
N GLU A 540 3.62 11.02 -16.78
CA GLU A 540 3.54 11.14 -18.23
C GLU A 540 3.17 9.77 -18.84
N ILE A 541 1.91 9.63 -19.27
CA ILE A 541 1.52 8.53 -20.16
C ILE A 541 2.03 8.94 -21.54
N HIS A 542 2.94 8.14 -22.09
CA HIS A 542 3.52 8.21 -23.44
C HIS A 542 3.23 9.51 -24.21
N GLU A 543 4.24 10.40 -24.26
CA GLU A 543 4.22 11.61 -25.08
C GLU A 543 3.88 11.25 -26.54
N GLN A 544 2.64 11.52 -26.95
CA GLN A 544 2.24 11.39 -28.35
C GLN A 544 2.90 12.53 -29.13
N ARG A 545 3.95 12.20 -29.89
CA ARG A 545 4.60 13.12 -30.80
C ARG A 545 3.63 13.47 -31.94
N ASP A 546 3.12 14.69 -31.94
CA ASP A 546 2.30 15.28 -33.01
C ASP A 546 3.16 15.97 -34.10
N TYR A 547 4.48 15.79 -34.03
CA TYR A 547 5.48 16.36 -34.91
C TYR A 547 6.41 15.27 -35.49
N GLY A 548 6.89 15.49 -36.72
CA GLY A 548 7.82 14.56 -37.39
C GLY A 548 9.28 14.74 -36.99
N GLU A 549 10.13 13.77 -37.35
CA GLU A 549 11.52 13.66 -36.87
C GLU A 549 12.35 14.94 -37.05
N LYS A 550 12.26 15.62 -38.20
CA LYS A 550 12.95 16.91 -38.42
C LYS A 550 12.63 17.99 -37.38
N THR A 551 11.43 17.93 -36.80
CA THR A 551 11.03 18.85 -35.72
C THR A 551 11.54 18.36 -34.37
N ALA A 552 11.62 17.04 -34.16
CA ALA A 552 12.30 16.46 -32.99
C ALA A 552 13.77 16.88 -32.96
N ASP A 553 14.49 16.71 -34.08
CA ASP A 553 15.88 17.16 -34.25
C ASP A 553 16.03 18.65 -33.90
N LEU A 554 15.12 19.51 -34.40
CA LEU A 554 15.15 20.94 -34.10
C LEU A 554 14.87 21.27 -32.63
N ILE A 555 13.95 20.53 -31.98
CA ILE A 555 13.68 20.65 -30.54
C ILE A 555 14.94 20.30 -29.74
N ASP A 556 15.57 19.16 -30.04
CA ASP A 556 16.75 18.69 -29.32
C ASP A 556 17.94 19.66 -29.49
N ASN A 557 18.17 20.17 -30.71
CA ASN A 557 19.18 21.22 -30.97
C ASN A 557 18.89 22.54 -30.21
N GLU A 558 17.63 22.94 -30.08
CA GLU A 558 17.26 24.14 -29.32
C GLU A 558 17.40 23.93 -27.80
N VAL A 559 17.06 22.74 -27.30
CA VAL A 559 17.27 22.36 -25.89
C VAL A 559 18.77 22.37 -25.57
N GLU A 560 19.61 21.78 -26.42
CA GLU A 560 21.07 21.83 -26.26
C GLU A 560 21.58 23.28 -26.27
N ALA A 561 21.15 24.12 -27.22
CA ALA A 561 21.58 25.52 -27.29
C ALA A 561 21.21 26.33 -26.02
N ILE A 562 20.02 26.09 -25.44
CA ILE A 562 19.60 26.72 -24.18
C ILE A 562 20.48 26.27 -23.01
N ILE A 563 20.75 24.96 -22.90
CA ILE A 563 21.59 24.40 -21.82
C ILE A 563 23.03 24.91 -21.95
N GLN A 564 23.62 24.91 -23.15
CA GLN A 564 24.96 25.42 -23.41
C GLN A 564 25.07 26.93 -23.09
N THR A 565 24.02 27.71 -23.38
CA THR A 565 23.98 29.13 -23.00
C THR A 565 23.98 29.32 -21.48
N GLY A 566 23.20 28.51 -20.74
CA GLY A 566 23.19 28.51 -19.28
C GLY A 566 24.55 28.10 -18.69
N TYR A 567 25.16 27.05 -19.25
CA TYR A 567 26.48 26.55 -18.89
C TYR A 567 27.56 27.62 -19.09
N GLN A 568 27.62 28.26 -20.26
CA GLN A 568 28.61 29.31 -20.53
C GLN A 568 28.41 30.54 -19.65
N THR A 569 27.15 30.90 -19.33
CA THR A 569 26.82 32.00 -18.40
C THR A 569 27.37 31.69 -17.00
N ALA A 570 27.05 30.51 -16.45
CA ALA A 570 27.56 30.07 -15.15
C ALA A 570 29.10 29.98 -15.13
N LYS A 571 29.71 29.46 -16.19
CA LYS A 571 31.17 29.32 -16.31
C LYS A 571 31.87 30.67 -16.27
N THR A 572 31.31 31.68 -16.93
CA THR A 572 31.82 33.05 -16.92
C THR A 572 31.76 33.63 -15.50
N ILE A 573 30.59 33.58 -14.86
CA ILE A 573 30.37 34.09 -13.49
C ILE A 573 31.34 33.43 -12.49
N LEU A 574 31.45 32.10 -12.51
CA LEU A 574 32.29 31.35 -11.58
C LEU A 574 33.79 31.54 -11.82
N THR A 575 34.21 31.77 -13.07
CA THR A 575 35.63 32.05 -13.40
C THR A 575 36.01 33.46 -12.94
N GLU A 576 35.17 34.47 -13.17
CA GLU A 576 35.39 35.85 -12.73
C GLU A 576 35.38 35.99 -11.20
N ASN A 577 34.59 35.16 -10.50
CA ASN A 577 34.41 35.21 -9.05
C ASN A 577 35.09 34.04 -8.30
N ARG A 578 36.13 33.43 -8.88
CA ARG A 578 36.78 32.20 -8.36
C ARG A 578 37.25 32.32 -6.90
N ASP A 579 37.80 33.46 -6.50
CA ASP A 579 38.24 33.70 -5.12
C ASP A 579 37.06 33.75 -4.13
N ARG A 580 35.92 34.32 -4.56
CA ARG A 580 34.70 34.36 -3.76
C ARG A 580 34.05 32.99 -3.63
N LEU A 581 34.07 32.18 -4.69
CA LEU A 581 33.64 30.79 -4.67
C LEU A 581 34.40 29.99 -3.60
N ARG A 582 35.74 30.09 -3.62
CA ARG A 582 36.61 29.47 -2.61
C ARG A 582 36.30 29.95 -1.19
N TYR A 583 36.19 31.27 -0.99
CA TYR A 583 35.90 31.82 0.34
C TYR A 583 34.56 31.34 0.91
N ILE A 584 33.51 31.25 0.08
CA ILE A 584 32.20 30.70 0.49
C ILE A 584 32.33 29.21 0.82
N ALA A 585 33.00 28.42 -0.03
CA ALA A 585 33.19 26.98 0.19
C ALA A 585 33.98 26.68 1.48
N GLU A 586 35.09 27.39 1.73
CA GLU A 586 35.88 27.25 2.97
C GLU A 586 35.05 27.55 4.23
N LYS A 587 34.22 28.60 4.20
CA LYS A 587 33.29 28.93 5.29
C LYS A 587 32.19 27.88 5.46
N LEU A 588 31.67 27.36 4.36
CA LEU A 588 30.63 26.32 4.36
C LEU A 588 31.17 24.98 4.89
N ILE A 589 32.43 24.62 4.63
CA ILE A 589 33.10 23.45 5.23
C ILE A 589 33.21 23.59 6.76
N ALA A 590 33.45 24.81 7.25
CA ALA A 590 33.64 25.12 8.66
C ALA A 590 32.33 25.21 9.47
N GLU A 591 31.28 25.88 8.95
CA GLU A 591 30.00 26.07 9.64
C GLU A 591 28.92 25.03 9.24
N GLU A 592 29.15 24.23 8.19
CA GLU A 592 28.25 23.22 7.58
C GLU A 592 26.93 23.75 7.02
N THR A 593 26.45 24.89 7.51
CA THR A 593 25.23 25.58 7.07
C THR A 593 25.41 27.09 7.19
N LEU A 594 25.04 27.84 6.14
CA LEU A 594 25.15 29.29 6.05
C LEU A 594 23.79 29.89 5.65
N GLU A 595 23.29 30.84 6.45
CA GLU A 595 21.93 31.35 6.38
C GLU A 595 21.85 32.86 6.63
N GLY A 596 20.79 33.49 6.09
CA GLY A 596 20.41 34.86 6.40
C GLY A 596 21.52 35.89 6.23
N GLU A 597 21.64 36.84 7.18
CA GLU A 597 22.65 37.90 7.13
C GLU A 597 24.10 37.38 7.01
N LYS A 598 24.41 36.23 7.61
CA LYS A 598 25.77 35.65 7.51
C LYS A 598 26.11 35.36 6.05
N LEU A 599 25.16 34.77 5.33
CA LEU A 599 25.33 34.43 3.92
C LEU A 599 25.40 35.70 3.05
N GLU A 600 24.55 36.70 3.32
CA GLU A 600 24.60 37.97 2.58
C GLU A 600 25.92 38.74 2.77
N LYS A 601 26.52 38.68 3.96
CA LYS A 601 27.83 39.28 4.24
C LYS A 601 28.94 38.63 3.40
N LEU A 602 28.94 37.30 3.24
CA LEU A 602 29.90 36.61 2.35
C LEU A 602 29.79 37.06 0.87
N PHE A 603 28.59 37.44 0.43
CA PHE A 603 28.33 37.95 -0.92
C PHE A 603 28.61 39.45 -1.11
N THR A 604 28.75 40.23 -0.04
CA THR A 604 28.87 41.69 -0.11
C THR A 604 30.18 42.23 0.43
N GLU A 605 30.67 41.72 1.56
CA GLU A 605 31.90 42.19 2.19
C GLU A 605 33.14 41.86 1.34
N PRO A 606 34.17 42.74 1.30
CA PRO A 606 35.42 42.44 0.61
C PRO A 606 36.10 41.21 1.25
N ILE A 607 36.64 40.33 0.42
CA ILE A 607 37.29 39.10 0.88
C ILE A 607 38.44 39.48 1.83
N PRO A 608 38.45 38.98 3.09
CA PRO A 608 39.52 39.29 4.02
C PRO A 608 40.85 38.75 3.46
N PRO A 609 41.97 39.50 3.59
CA PRO A 609 43.23 39.11 2.98
C PRO A 609 43.71 37.77 3.56
N PRO A 610 44.29 36.87 2.73
CA PRO A 610 44.75 35.56 3.17
C PRO A 610 45.84 35.71 4.23
N GLY A 611 45.47 35.45 5.49
CA GLY A 611 46.34 35.65 6.65
C GLY A 611 45.66 36.33 7.84
N THR A 612 44.59 37.12 7.66
CA THR A 612 43.80 37.66 8.78
C THR A 612 42.75 36.65 9.26
N GLY A 613 43.22 35.45 9.62
CA GLY A 613 42.45 34.59 10.50
C GLY A 613 42.31 35.28 11.86
N THR A 614 41.09 35.61 12.25
CA THR A 614 40.76 36.01 13.62
C THR A 614 41.43 35.05 14.59
N ALA A 615 42.13 35.59 15.60
CA ALA A 615 42.80 34.79 16.61
C ALA A 615 41.84 33.72 17.14
N ALA A 616 42.31 32.47 17.20
CA ALA A 616 41.50 31.36 17.68
C ALA A 616 41.05 31.66 19.12
N THR A 617 39.77 32.00 19.29
CA THR A 617 39.15 32.10 20.61
C THR A 617 39.35 30.77 21.31
N GLU A 618 39.96 30.83 22.50
CA GLU A 618 40.59 29.67 23.12
C GLU A 618 39.65 28.46 23.22
N ALA A 619 39.94 27.42 22.44
CA ALA A 619 39.37 26.11 22.68
C ALA A 619 39.89 25.60 24.03
N LYS A 620 39.07 25.72 25.08
CA LYS A 620 39.34 25.12 26.39
C LYS A 620 39.67 23.65 26.20
N LYS A 621 40.93 23.29 26.47
CA LYS A 621 41.34 21.89 26.63
C LYS A 621 40.47 21.25 27.72
N PRO A 622 39.96 20.02 27.53
CA PRO A 622 39.48 19.22 28.65
C PRO A 622 40.68 18.86 29.51
N GLU A 623 40.74 19.36 30.75
CA GLU A 623 41.71 18.87 31.72
C GLU A 623 41.38 17.43 32.08
N THR A 624 42.30 16.52 31.76
CA THR A 624 42.17 15.10 32.13
C THR A 624 42.57 14.92 33.60
N GLN A 625 41.64 15.20 34.51
CA GLN A 625 41.82 14.89 35.93
C GLN A 625 41.63 13.38 36.17
N LEU A 626 42.72 12.62 36.01
CA LEU A 626 42.85 11.28 36.58
C LEU A 626 43.24 11.40 38.06
N GLU A 627 42.26 11.55 38.95
CA GLU A 627 42.50 11.33 40.39
C GLU A 627 42.62 9.83 40.68
N GLU A 628 43.83 9.43 41.03
CA GLU A 628 44.14 8.11 41.57
C GLU A 628 43.64 7.98 43.01
N LYS A 629 42.64 7.12 43.27
CA LYS A 629 42.27 6.70 44.63
C LYS A 629 42.22 5.19 44.77
N THR A 630 43.37 4.63 45.11
CA THR A 630 43.53 3.27 45.62
C THR A 630 42.81 3.11 46.96
N GLN A 631 41.83 2.20 47.07
CA GLN A 631 41.52 1.55 48.36
C GLN A 631 41.18 0.07 48.17
N VAL A 632 41.81 -0.75 49.01
CA VAL A 632 41.71 -2.20 49.04
C VAL A 632 40.75 -2.64 50.15
N VAL A 633 39.69 -3.37 49.82
CA VAL A 633 38.95 -4.19 50.81
C VAL A 633 38.61 -5.57 50.23
N LYS A 634 39.00 -6.61 50.96
CA LYS A 634 38.74 -8.04 50.70
C LYS A 634 37.21 -8.30 50.93
N THR A 635 36.56 -9.38 50.49
CA THR A 635 36.86 -10.79 50.81
C THR A 635 35.76 -11.72 50.23
N LYS A 636 36.11 -12.92 49.72
CA LYS A 636 35.29 -14.18 49.64
C LYS A 636 33.95 -14.10 48.83
N LYS A 637 33.51 -15.13 48.10
CA LYS A 637 33.72 -16.60 48.18
C LYS A 637 33.29 -17.28 46.84
N LYS A 638 33.96 -18.38 46.44
CA LYS A 638 33.47 -19.66 45.81
C LYS A 638 32.15 -19.61 44.97
N VAL A 639 31.94 -20.26 43.80
CA VAL A 639 32.47 -21.50 43.15
C VAL A 639 31.72 -21.63 41.78
N SER A 640 32.08 -22.38 40.71
CA SER A 640 33.31 -23.03 40.17
C SER A 640 33.01 -23.67 38.79
N HIS A 641 34.05 -23.97 37.98
CA HIS A 641 34.04 -24.89 36.80
C HIS A 641 33.25 -24.44 35.55
N LYS A 642 33.60 -24.81 34.30
CA LYS A 642 34.85 -25.30 33.62
C LYS A 642 34.61 -25.03 32.09
N PRO A 643 35.62 -24.92 31.21
CA PRO A 643 35.42 -24.50 29.81
C PRO A 643 35.20 -25.68 28.84
N PRO A 644 34.86 -25.38 27.58
CA PRO A 644 35.47 -26.07 26.46
C PRO A 644 36.07 -25.12 25.41
N GLU A 645 37.33 -25.37 25.06
CA GLU A 645 37.89 -25.14 23.72
C GLU A 645 37.75 -26.47 22.91
N PRO A 646 38.27 -26.60 21.67
CA PRO A 646 37.84 -25.90 20.46
C PRO A 646 37.58 -26.90 19.30
N GLY A 647 37.23 -26.40 18.11
CA GLY A 647 37.66 -27.03 16.85
C GLY A 647 36.61 -27.60 15.90
N THR A 648 36.49 -26.94 14.75
CA THR A 648 36.43 -27.52 13.39
C THR A 648 35.47 -28.68 13.06
N ALA A 649 34.47 -28.37 12.21
CA ALA A 649 34.34 -28.98 10.88
C ALA A 649 33.34 -28.20 10.00
N MET A 650 33.75 -27.78 8.80
CA MET A 650 32.83 -27.63 7.65
C MET A 650 32.74 -28.99 6.93
N PRO A 651 31.70 -29.25 6.10
CA PRO A 651 31.93 -29.02 4.66
C PRO A 651 30.69 -28.61 3.82
N ASN A 652 30.94 -27.69 2.88
CA ASN A 652 30.53 -27.69 1.46
C ASN A 652 29.07 -27.57 0.93
N ILE A 653 28.97 -26.72 -0.12
CA ILE A 653 28.15 -26.83 -1.36
C ILE A 653 26.62 -26.72 -1.15
N ALA A 654 25.93 -25.59 -1.45
CA ALA A 654 25.71 -24.86 -2.72
C ALA A 654 24.65 -25.53 -3.66
N PRO A 655 24.10 -24.84 -4.68
CA PRO A 655 23.09 -23.79 -4.52
C PRO A 655 21.80 -24.02 -5.35
N ALA A 656 20.75 -23.24 -5.07
CA ALA A 656 19.59 -23.01 -5.95
C ALA A 656 18.98 -21.62 -5.65
#